data_AF-A0AAN9LHH8-F1
#
_entry.id   AF-A0AAN9LHH8-F1
#
_cell.length_a   1.000
_cell.length_b   1.000
_cell.length_c   1.000
_cell.angle_alpha   90.00
_cell.angle_beta   90.00
_cell.angle_gamma   90.00
#
_symmetry.space_group_name_H-M   'P 1'
#
loop_
_entity.id
_entity.type
_entity.pdbx_description
1 polymer ?
#
loop_
_entity_poly.entity_id
_entity_poly.type
_entity_poly.pdbx_seq_one_letter_code
_entity_poly.pdbx_strand_id
1 'polypeptide(L)'
;MWPNEPQFMGAGTDKCERVCSILYSLRSLTAASAQNLEGTETSVIVMKGSAAFELATGLSRVVISASKRNGMRCSWGPQVEEMLHRLGWRQHLTPSLVSNVIDPFLLTHHSLALGFFNWASQQPGFTHTPSTFHSILKSLSHTHHFCVIHSLLKQAKALNFPIHPSLLSSIIASYVSRNNAREAFSLFKGVGPLCAEIGGPTCNSLLAALASDGYLDGAWKVFDEMTKRGVPFSTLGFGVFVWRVCGEGDLDKVLSLLGEVRECGSEINGSVMAVLIVHGLCRASKVSEALLMLDELRSMGWKPDFMAYWVVAAAFRSMGNVADEVKVLKKKRKLGVAPRSSDYRDMILGLVSERRICEAKELGEVIVGGNFSVEDDVLNALIGSVSSVDPGAAIVFFNFMVKKERFPTILTLSNLSKNLCRHGKVDELVEVLHVLNSQNYFKDVEGYNVMVSLLCKAGRVKEGYSVLHEMKKRGFSPNVSSYNYVMEACCKEDLLRPAKKLWDEMFSSGCCGNLKTYNILIRKFSEVGQAEEAKMLFYHMLDKGVTPDVASYTFLLQGLCQEDRLEAAFELYNKSVKQDIILAKDILSSFISSLCRKGQLMAASKLLCSLNLDIGHAESHIILLKCLADAQEIPIAIEHLKWVQEKSPSMLQDICTGLLASLSSATCPEPILLFLQRIQDVFNFPYFEGYVQPQIMIIRNMMKTLHDSAWSMEHDPGNINAPNELGSIHGPPIFLPPGNEIVEIYKIARKSHELALRFCITSKPKSEASEAHRSSGIFKYIDQHGNLMNQLTMTPMVPFKQGHAAYACAEWLWMHFEFEGFFLCVLTGKLSPSESVV
;
A
#
# COMPACT_ATOMS: atom_id res chain seq x y z
N MET A 1 -29.72 13.66 -47.90
CA MET A 1 -29.88 13.12 -49.27
C MET A 1 -28.50 12.87 -49.83
N TRP A 2 -28.09 11.59 -49.81
CA TRP A 2 -27.34 10.78 -50.80
C TRP A 2 -26.19 11.40 -51.66
N PRO A 3 -25.27 10.60 -52.26
CA PRO A 3 -25.06 9.13 -52.13
C PRO A 3 -23.60 8.59 -52.19
N ASN A 4 -23.49 7.29 -51.81
CA ASN A 4 -22.67 6.17 -52.35
C ASN A 4 -21.14 6.05 -52.16
N GLU A 5 -20.74 5.16 -51.23
CA GLU A 5 -20.10 3.82 -51.43
C GLU A 5 -18.93 3.62 -52.45
N PRO A 6 -17.93 2.74 -52.16
CA PRO A 6 -18.21 1.31 -52.06
C PRO A 6 -17.60 0.53 -50.89
N GLN A 7 -18.31 -0.57 -50.65
CA GLN A 7 -18.09 -1.72 -49.80
C GLN A 7 -16.76 -2.43 -50.07
N PHE A 8 -16.08 -2.83 -49.00
CA PHE A 8 -15.28 -4.06 -48.97
C PHE A 8 -15.72 -4.87 -47.76
N MET A 9 -16.53 -5.89 -48.02
CA MET A 9 -16.79 -6.99 -47.10
C MET A 9 -15.77 -8.09 -47.32
N GLY A 10 -15.26 -8.68 -46.23
CA GLY A 10 -14.71 -10.02 -46.22
C GLY A 10 -13.25 -10.13 -45.79
N ALA A 11 -13.03 -10.34 -44.49
CA ALA A 11 -12.31 -11.50 -43.95
C ALA A 11 -11.58 -11.17 -42.63
N GLY A 12 -11.92 -11.94 -41.60
CA GLY A 12 -10.92 -12.44 -40.65
C GLY A 12 -10.66 -11.60 -39.41
N THR A 13 -11.43 -11.89 -38.37
CA THR A 13 -10.92 -12.08 -37.00
C THR A 13 -9.48 -12.64 -36.99
N ASP A 14 -8.62 -12.07 -36.12
CA ASP A 14 -7.32 -12.60 -35.61
C ASP A 14 -6.11 -11.65 -35.73
N LYS A 15 -6.17 -10.49 -35.07
CA LYS A 15 -4.96 -9.69 -34.79
C LYS A 15 -4.68 -9.37 -33.31
N CYS A 16 -5.56 -9.73 -32.38
CA CYS A 16 -5.25 -9.68 -30.94
C CYS A 16 -4.67 -11.00 -30.38
N GLU A 17 -4.85 -12.14 -31.05
CA GLU A 17 -4.23 -13.41 -30.62
C GLU A 17 -2.80 -13.60 -31.16
N ARG A 18 -2.39 -12.91 -32.24
CA ARG A 18 -1.01 -13.00 -32.75
C ARG A 18 0.03 -12.21 -31.96
N VAL A 19 -0.36 -11.17 -31.21
CA VAL A 19 0.58 -10.46 -30.32
C VAL A 19 0.84 -11.25 -29.03
N CYS A 20 -0.16 -12.00 -28.54
CA CYS A 20 0.02 -12.92 -27.42
C CYS A 20 0.74 -14.24 -27.83
N SER A 21 0.55 -14.72 -29.06
CA SER A 21 1.31 -15.87 -29.60
C SER A 21 2.78 -15.54 -29.84
N ILE A 22 3.13 -14.32 -30.30
CA ILE A 22 4.54 -13.91 -30.47
C ILE A 22 5.26 -13.77 -29.12
N LEU A 23 4.56 -13.36 -28.06
CA LEU A 23 5.12 -13.32 -26.69
C LEU A 23 5.25 -14.70 -26.03
N TYR A 24 4.49 -15.71 -26.48
CA TYR A 24 4.67 -17.10 -26.05
C TYR A 24 5.70 -17.86 -26.91
N SER A 25 5.85 -17.54 -28.19
CA SER A 25 6.86 -18.14 -29.09
C SER A 25 8.28 -17.57 -28.91
N LEU A 26 8.43 -16.39 -28.31
CA LEU A 26 9.75 -15.87 -27.90
C LEU A 26 10.26 -16.46 -26.58
N ARG A 27 9.44 -17.20 -25.83
CA ARG A 27 9.87 -18.00 -24.67
C ARG A 27 10.29 -19.44 -25.01
N SER A 28 10.05 -19.90 -26.24
CA SER A 28 10.49 -21.21 -26.74
C SER A 28 11.80 -21.17 -27.56
N LEU A 29 12.37 -19.98 -27.80
CA LEU A 29 13.60 -19.81 -28.62
C LEU A 29 14.91 -19.70 -27.81
N THR A 30 14.87 -19.85 -26.48
CA THR A 30 16.09 -20.00 -25.65
C THR A 30 16.29 -21.42 -25.10
N ALA A 31 15.58 -22.41 -25.64
CA ALA A 31 15.66 -23.81 -25.20
C ALA A 31 15.93 -24.82 -26.34
N ALA A 32 16.30 -24.35 -27.54
CA ALA A 32 16.58 -25.20 -28.70
C ALA A 32 17.93 -24.85 -29.35
N SER A 33 19.02 -25.12 -28.64
CA SER A 33 20.37 -25.20 -29.23
C SER A 33 21.32 -26.05 -28.38
N ALA A 34 20.85 -27.20 -27.89
CA ALA A 34 21.69 -28.16 -27.17
C ALA A 34 21.23 -29.60 -27.47
N GLN A 35 21.40 -30.03 -28.72
CA GLN A 35 21.49 -31.44 -29.11
C GLN A 35 21.97 -31.52 -30.56
N ASN A 36 23.16 -32.10 -30.73
CA ASN A 36 23.83 -32.59 -31.95
C ASN A 36 25.21 -31.94 -32.15
N LEU A 37 26.25 -32.64 -31.67
CA LEU A 37 27.48 -32.94 -32.40
C LEU A 37 28.40 -33.75 -31.46
N GLU A 38 28.30 -35.07 -31.54
CA GLU A 38 29.44 -35.95 -31.28
C GLU A 38 30.39 -35.85 -32.48
N GLY A 39 31.70 -35.73 -32.22
CA GLY A 39 32.72 -35.89 -33.25
C GLY A 39 33.97 -35.02 -33.10
N THR A 40 34.99 -35.62 -32.49
CA THR A 40 36.43 -35.45 -32.78
C THR A 40 37.16 -34.12 -32.52
N GLU A 41 38.02 -34.19 -31.50
CA GLU A 41 39.41 -33.72 -31.44
C GLU A 41 39.80 -32.22 -31.57
N THR A 42 40.55 -31.82 -30.55
CA THR A 42 41.65 -30.83 -30.51
C THR A 42 41.34 -29.33 -30.41
N SER A 43 41.74 -28.82 -29.23
CA SER A 43 42.49 -27.58 -28.99
C SER A 43 41.76 -26.25 -28.73
N VAL A 44 41.83 -25.85 -27.45
CA VAL A 44 42.35 -24.54 -26.98
C VAL A 44 41.44 -23.29 -27.15
N ILE A 45 40.96 -22.80 -26.00
CA ILE A 45 40.54 -21.41 -25.64
C ILE A 45 39.05 -21.01 -25.84
N VAL A 46 38.28 -21.06 -24.74
CA VAL A 46 37.43 -20.03 -24.06
C VAL A 46 36.35 -20.77 -23.24
N MET A 47 36.65 -21.16 -21.99
CA MET A 47 35.74 -21.89 -21.09
C MET A 47 35.60 -21.22 -19.69
N LYS A 48 35.33 -19.91 -19.62
CA LYS A 48 35.08 -19.24 -18.32
C LYS A 48 33.65 -18.73 -18.08
N GLY A 49 32.73 -18.84 -19.05
CA GLY A 49 31.35 -18.33 -18.93
C GLY A 49 30.28 -19.32 -18.43
N SER A 50 30.36 -20.60 -18.82
CA SER A 50 29.26 -21.58 -18.65
C SER A 50 29.08 -22.06 -17.20
N ALA A 51 30.17 -22.41 -16.51
CA ALA A 51 30.10 -23.02 -15.18
C ALA A 51 29.56 -22.06 -14.11
N ALA A 52 29.91 -20.77 -14.16
CA ALA A 52 29.45 -19.77 -13.21
C ALA A 52 27.93 -19.50 -13.32
N PHE A 53 27.37 -19.62 -14.53
CA PHE A 53 25.95 -19.44 -14.78
C PHE A 53 25.11 -20.65 -14.32
N GLU A 54 25.61 -21.86 -14.52
CA GLU A 54 24.97 -23.09 -14.01
C GLU A 54 24.96 -23.12 -12.47
N LEU A 55 26.06 -22.71 -11.84
CA LEU A 55 26.14 -22.54 -10.38
C LEU A 55 25.15 -21.48 -9.87
N ALA A 56 25.04 -20.34 -10.55
CA ALA A 56 24.06 -19.30 -10.21
C ALA A 56 22.61 -19.77 -10.39
N THR A 57 22.34 -20.61 -11.40
CA THR A 57 21.03 -21.22 -11.65
C THR A 57 20.67 -22.22 -10.55
N GLY A 58 21.62 -23.06 -10.13
CA GLY A 58 21.45 -23.98 -9.01
C GLY A 58 21.18 -23.25 -7.70
N LEU A 59 21.98 -22.24 -7.40
CA LEU A 59 21.83 -21.39 -6.22
C LEU A 59 20.49 -20.65 -6.17
N SER A 60 20.09 -20.01 -7.26
CA SER A 60 18.82 -19.27 -7.30
C SER A 60 17.62 -20.20 -7.12
N ARG A 61 17.64 -21.41 -7.69
CA ARG A 61 16.60 -22.43 -7.46
C ARG A 61 16.52 -22.84 -5.99
N VAL A 62 17.67 -23.02 -5.33
CA VAL A 62 17.74 -23.36 -3.90
C VAL A 62 17.22 -22.21 -3.02
N VAL A 63 17.61 -20.97 -3.32
CA VAL A 63 17.12 -19.78 -2.59
C VAL A 63 15.61 -19.61 -2.77
N ILE A 64 15.10 -19.78 -3.98
CA ILE A 64 13.67 -19.65 -4.27
C ILE A 64 12.88 -20.81 -3.64
N SER A 65 13.36 -22.06 -3.73
CA SER A 65 12.67 -23.22 -3.16
C SER A 65 12.64 -23.18 -1.64
N ALA A 66 13.75 -22.78 -0.99
CA ALA A 66 13.83 -22.60 0.45
C ALA A 66 12.96 -21.43 0.96
N SER A 67 12.60 -20.48 0.10
CA SER A 67 11.75 -19.34 0.48
C SER A 67 10.24 -19.58 0.38
N LYS A 68 9.79 -20.68 -0.25
CA LYS A 68 8.36 -20.94 -0.48
C LYS A 68 7.74 -21.62 0.75
N ARG A 69 6.92 -20.88 1.50
CA ARG A 69 5.99 -21.41 2.52
C ARG A 69 4.55 -21.06 2.14
N ASN A 70 3.67 -22.06 2.09
CA ASN A 70 2.20 -21.96 2.07
C ASN A 70 1.60 -20.74 1.32
N GLY A 71 1.84 -20.62 0.01
CA GLY A 71 1.11 -19.68 -0.84
C GLY A 71 1.35 -18.18 -0.62
N MET A 72 2.28 -17.78 0.25
CA MET A 72 2.66 -16.38 0.51
C MET A 72 4.01 -16.01 -0.13
N ARG A 73 4.21 -14.69 -0.34
CA ARG A 73 5.36 -14.09 -1.07
C ARG A 73 6.71 -14.59 -0.55
N CYS A 74 7.62 -14.93 -1.46
CA CYS A 74 9.01 -15.32 -1.16
C CYS A 74 9.74 -14.25 -0.30
N SER A 75 10.24 -14.63 0.87
CA SER A 75 10.97 -13.75 1.81
C SER A 75 12.29 -14.37 2.25
N TRP A 76 13.31 -13.53 2.46
CA TRP A 76 14.60 -13.96 2.99
C TRP A 76 14.47 -14.33 4.48
N GLY A 77 15.11 -15.41 4.91
CA GLY A 77 15.02 -15.89 6.29
C GLY A 77 16.09 -16.92 6.64
N PRO A 78 16.17 -17.30 7.92
CA PRO A 78 17.26 -18.13 8.46
C PRO A 78 17.34 -19.53 7.82
N GLN A 79 16.23 -20.07 7.33
CA GLN A 79 16.20 -21.37 6.62
C GLN A 79 16.96 -21.32 5.29
N VAL A 80 16.90 -20.18 4.58
CA VAL A 80 17.65 -19.97 3.34
C VAL A 80 19.15 -19.89 3.66
N GLU A 81 19.51 -19.17 4.72
CA GLU A 81 20.90 -19.04 5.18
C GLU A 81 21.48 -20.37 5.66
N GLU A 82 20.70 -21.14 6.43
CA GLU A 82 21.08 -22.48 6.89
C GLU A 82 21.28 -23.44 5.72
N MET A 83 20.41 -23.39 4.70
CA MET A 83 20.57 -24.18 3.48
C MET A 83 21.83 -23.79 2.70
N LEU A 84 22.12 -22.49 2.58
CA LEU A 84 23.35 -22.00 1.95
C LEU A 84 24.60 -22.43 2.74
N HIS A 85 24.50 -22.54 4.06
CA HIS A 85 25.57 -23.04 4.93
C HIS A 85 25.77 -24.56 4.81
N ARG A 86 24.68 -25.35 4.86
CA ARG A 86 24.74 -26.81 4.69
C ARG A 86 25.33 -27.22 3.34
N LEU A 87 25.09 -26.42 2.31
CA LEU A 87 25.60 -26.66 0.96
C LEU A 87 27.01 -26.08 0.70
N GLY A 88 27.68 -25.49 1.71
CA GLY A 88 29.09 -25.08 1.60
C GLY A 88 29.38 -23.87 0.70
N TRP A 89 28.36 -23.07 0.36
CA TRP A 89 28.52 -21.95 -0.58
C TRP A 89 29.33 -20.77 -0.03
N ARG A 90 29.63 -20.74 1.28
CA ARG A 90 30.51 -19.73 1.90
C ARG A 90 31.90 -19.69 1.22
N GLN A 91 32.45 -20.85 0.86
CA GLN A 91 33.80 -20.96 0.31
C GLN A 91 33.86 -20.69 -1.21
N HIS A 92 32.72 -20.63 -1.88
CA HIS A 92 32.60 -20.49 -3.34
C HIS A 92 32.04 -19.12 -3.76
N LEU A 93 31.86 -18.21 -2.81
CA LEU A 93 31.24 -16.91 -3.05
C LEU A 93 32.21 -15.99 -3.79
N THR A 94 31.87 -15.68 -5.03
CA THR A 94 32.56 -14.66 -5.83
C THR A 94 31.61 -13.52 -6.15
N PRO A 95 32.07 -12.27 -6.27
CA PRO A 95 31.19 -11.15 -6.61
C PRO A 95 30.48 -11.34 -7.96
N SER A 96 31.09 -12.05 -8.92
CA SER A 96 30.46 -12.45 -10.19
C SER A 96 29.32 -13.45 -9.99
N LEU A 97 29.47 -14.42 -9.09
CA LEU A 97 28.40 -15.35 -8.73
C LEU A 97 27.24 -14.60 -8.06
N VAL A 98 27.53 -13.64 -7.18
CA VAL A 98 26.49 -12.83 -6.52
C VAL A 98 25.71 -11.98 -7.52
N SER A 99 26.40 -11.33 -8.47
CA SER A 99 25.71 -10.59 -9.54
C SER A 99 24.87 -11.52 -10.41
N ASN A 100 25.39 -12.69 -10.79
CA ASN A 100 24.70 -13.65 -11.67
C ASN A 100 23.50 -14.35 -11.01
N VAL A 101 23.48 -14.46 -9.68
CA VAL A 101 22.33 -14.96 -8.92
C VAL A 101 21.24 -13.88 -8.82
N ILE A 102 21.63 -12.62 -8.60
CA ILE A 102 20.67 -11.52 -8.48
C ILE A 102 20.07 -11.16 -9.84
N ASP A 103 20.92 -10.96 -10.85
CA ASP A 103 20.56 -10.65 -12.24
C ASP A 103 21.01 -11.83 -13.12
N PRO A 104 20.08 -12.66 -13.67
CA PRO A 104 18.65 -12.38 -13.86
C PRO A 104 17.68 -13.01 -12.84
N PHE A 105 18.11 -13.94 -11.98
CA PHE A 105 17.19 -14.89 -11.33
C PHE A 105 16.39 -14.34 -10.14
N LEU A 106 16.90 -13.35 -9.40
CA LEU A 106 16.20 -12.74 -8.27
C LEU A 106 15.64 -11.35 -8.60
N LEU A 107 15.68 -10.91 -9.86
CA LEU A 107 15.18 -9.57 -10.25
C LEU A 107 13.74 -9.32 -9.79
N THR A 108 12.86 -10.33 -9.89
CA THR A 108 11.45 -10.25 -9.48
C THR A 108 11.22 -10.52 -7.99
N HIS A 109 12.25 -10.97 -7.27
CA HIS A 109 12.23 -11.36 -5.87
C HIS A 109 13.10 -10.43 -5.02
N HIS A 110 12.75 -9.15 -5.02
CA HIS A 110 13.56 -8.05 -4.48
C HIS A 110 13.95 -8.21 -2.99
N SER A 111 13.06 -8.78 -2.17
CA SER A 111 13.33 -9.12 -0.76
C SER A 111 14.41 -10.19 -0.62
N LEU A 112 14.39 -11.21 -1.48
CA LEU A 112 15.40 -12.25 -1.54
C LEU A 112 16.71 -11.73 -2.12
N ALA A 113 16.65 -10.89 -3.16
CA ALA A 113 17.83 -10.25 -3.74
C ALA A 113 18.57 -9.41 -2.68
N LEU A 114 17.84 -8.60 -1.91
CA LEU A 114 18.41 -7.77 -0.84
C LEU A 114 18.96 -8.63 0.30
N GLY A 115 18.23 -9.67 0.70
CA GLY A 115 18.71 -10.61 1.72
C GLY A 115 19.99 -11.33 1.31
N PHE A 116 20.04 -11.83 0.07
CA PHE A 116 21.22 -12.50 -0.48
C PHE A 116 22.43 -11.56 -0.61
N PHE A 117 22.19 -10.30 -1.03
CA PHE A 117 23.21 -9.26 -1.08
C PHE A 117 23.78 -8.96 0.32
N ASN A 118 22.92 -8.77 1.33
CA ASN A 118 23.34 -8.51 2.70
C ASN A 118 24.06 -9.73 3.31
N TRP A 119 23.58 -10.94 3.07
CA TRP A 119 24.23 -12.17 3.52
C TRP A 119 25.62 -12.35 2.92
N ALA A 120 25.79 -12.03 1.63
CA ALA A 120 27.09 -12.02 0.97
C ALA A 120 28.07 -11.04 1.64
N SER A 121 27.60 -9.85 2.03
CA SER A 121 28.41 -8.84 2.73
C SER A 121 28.93 -9.28 4.11
N GLN A 122 28.24 -10.22 4.76
CA GLN A 122 28.59 -10.75 6.07
C GLN A 122 29.62 -11.90 6.01
N GLN A 123 29.99 -12.37 4.81
CA GLN A 123 30.96 -13.44 4.68
C GLN A 123 32.40 -12.94 4.86
N PRO A 124 33.26 -13.68 5.58
CA PRO A 124 34.63 -13.26 5.86
C PRO A 124 35.43 -13.10 4.56
N GLY A 125 36.02 -11.91 4.35
CA GLY A 125 36.85 -11.60 3.18
C GLY A 125 36.07 -11.26 1.89
N PHE A 126 34.74 -11.22 1.93
CA PHE A 126 33.93 -10.84 0.78
C PHE A 126 33.72 -9.32 0.71
N THR A 127 33.91 -8.74 -0.48
CA THR A 127 33.59 -7.33 -0.74
C THR A 127 32.77 -7.21 -2.02
N HIS A 128 31.80 -6.30 -1.99
CA HIS A 128 30.93 -6.05 -3.13
C HIS A 128 31.67 -5.30 -4.24
N THR A 129 31.51 -5.77 -5.47
CA THR A 129 31.99 -5.11 -6.69
C THR A 129 30.89 -4.23 -7.30
N PRO A 130 31.23 -3.30 -8.21
CA PRO A 130 30.25 -2.50 -8.95
C PRO A 130 29.16 -3.34 -9.64
N SER A 131 29.49 -4.55 -10.12
CA SER A 131 28.53 -5.48 -10.74
C SER A 131 27.47 -6.00 -9.75
N THR A 132 27.84 -6.25 -8.50
CA THR A 132 26.89 -6.67 -7.46
C THR A 132 25.96 -5.53 -7.05
N PHE A 133 26.49 -4.31 -6.89
CA PHE A 133 25.70 -3.10 -6.64
C PHE A 133 24.74 -2.80 -7.80
N HIS A 134 25.21 -2.95 -9.04
CA HIS A 134 24.38 -2.79 -10.23
C HIS A 134 23.19 -3.78 -10.21
N SER A 135 23.45 -5.05 -9.93
CA SER A 135 22.43 -6.12 -9.94
C SER A 135 21.37 -5.91 -8.85
N ILE A 136 21.78 -5.54 -7.62
CA ILE A 136 20.83 -5.30 -6.53
C ILE A 136 20.03 -4.01 -6.74
N LEU A 137 20.65 -2.94 -7.19
CA LEU A 137 19.96 -1.68 -7.48
C LEU A 137 18.98 -1.87 -8.65
N LYS A 138 19.33 -2.69 -9.66
CA LYS A 138 18.42 -3.05 -10.76
C LYS A 138 17.18 -3.76 -10.24
N SER A 139 17.36 -4.77 -9.38
CA SER A 139 16.24 -5.43 -8.70
C SER A 139 15.42 -4.43 -7.88
N LEU A 140 16.05 -3.66 -6.99
CA LEU A 140 15.35 -2.74 -6.09
C LEU A 140 14.67 -1.57 -6.81
N SER A 141 15.13 -1.18 -8.01
CA SER A 141 14.56 -0.07 -8.77
C SER A 141 13.06 -0.25 -9.03
N HIS A 142 12.56 -1.48 -9.09
CA HIS A 142 11.13 -1.75 -9.28
C HIS A 142 10.30 -1.73 -7.97
N THR A 143 10.88 -1.37 -6.82
CA THR A 143 10.27 -1.49 -5.49
C THR A 143 10.15 -0.19 -4.67
N HIS A 144 9.40 -0.26 -3.57
CA HIS A 144 9.13 0.84 -2.63
C HIS A 144 10.20 1.06 -1.55
N HIS A 145 11.35 0.38 -1.63
CA HIS A 145 12.38 0.45 -0.58
C HIS A 145 13.38 1.60 -0.79
N PHE A 146 12.87 2.84 -0.88
CA PHE A 146 13.68 4.03 -1.18
C PHE A 146 14.82 4.25 -0.19
N CYS A 147 14.59 4.02 1.11
CA CYS A 147 15.64 4.16 2.14
C CYS A 147 16.82 3.22 1.89
N VAL A 148 16.55 1.99 1.42
CA VAL A 148 17.58 0.99 1.10
C VAL A 148 18.30 1.37 -0.19
N ILE A 149 17.57 1.84 -1.20
CA ILE A 149 18.19 2.33 -2.44
C ILE A 149 19.12 3.53 -2.11
N HIS A 150 18.65 4.46 -1.28
CA HIS A 150 19.43 5.63 -0.87
C HIS A 150 20.68 5.23 -0.06
N SER A 151 20.58 4.27 0.86
CA SER A 151 21.73 3.78 1.62
C SER A 151 22.75 3.07 0.72
N LEU A 152 22.30 2.22 -0.21
CA LEU A 152 23.16 1.54 -1.19
C LEU A 152 23.83 2.53 -2.15
N LEU A 153 23.12 3.56 -2.60
CA LEU A 153 23.70 4.63 -3.43
C LEU A 153 24.73 5.45 -2.66
N LYS A 154 24.48 5.73 -1.36
CA LYS A 154 25.45 6.41 -0.49
C LYS A 154 26.70 5.57 -0.27
N GLN A 155 26.55 4.26 -0.08
CA GLN A 155 27.67 3.31 0.02
C GLN A 155 28.46 3.22 -1.28
N ALA A 156 27.79 3.11 -2.43
CA ALA A 156 28.43 3.08 -3.73
C ALA A 156 29.22 4.37 -4.03
N LYS A 157 28.69 5.54 -3.61
CA LYS A 157 29.38 6.84 -3.69
C LYS A 157 30.59 6.91 -2.75
N ALA A 158 30.46 6.44 -1.51
CA ALA A 158 31.56 6.42 -0.55
C ALA A 158 32.74 5.53 -1.03
N LEU A 159 32.43 4.50 -1.82
CA LEU A 159 33.41 3.59 -2.43
C LEU A 159 33.87 4.04 -3.84
N ASN A 160 33.44 5.22 -4.32
CA ASN A 160 33.77 5.76 -5.66
C ASN A 160 33.44 4.82 -6.83
N PHE A 161 32.37 4.04 -6.75
CA PHE A 161 31.99 3.14 -7.85
C PHE A 161 31.22 3.90 -8.95
N PRO A 162 31.59 3.72 -10.24
CA PRO A 162 30.85 4.29 -11.35
C PRO A 162 29.51 3.56 -11.48
N ILE A 163 28.41 4.27 -11.25
CA ILE A 163 27.07 3.73 -11.45
C ILE A 163 26.66 4.01 -12.89
N HIS A 164 26.24 2.95 -13.59
CA HIS A 164 25.85 3.07 -14.99
C HIS A 164 24.62 4.01 -15.16
N PRO A 165 24.64 4.94 -16.12
CA PRO A 165 23.56 5.91 -16.34
C PRO A 165 22.17 5.29 -16.53
N SER A 166 22.07 4.14 -17.21
CA SER A 166 20.80 3.44 -17.42
C SER A 166 20.16 2.95 -16.11
N LEU A 167 20.97 2.59 -15.12
CA LEU A 167 20.49 2.17 -13.81
C LEU A 167 19.99 3.38 -13.01
N LEU A 168 20.75 4.49 -13.05
CA LEU A 168 20.34 5.75 -12.46
C LEU A 168 19.03 6.25 -13.06
N SER A 169 18.87 6.10 -14.37
CA SER A 169 17.63 6.38 -15.08
C SER A 169 16.45 5.56 -14.55
N SER A 170 16.61 4.24 -14.41
CA SER A 170 15.59 3.35 -13.84
C SER A 170 15.23 3.75 -12.40
N ILE A 171 16.22 4.11 -11.59
CA ILE A 171 16.00 4.55 -10.21
C ILE A 171 15.27 5.90 -10.18
N ILE A 172 15.71 6.90 -10.92
CA ILE A 172 15.04 8.21 -10.96
C ILE A 172 13.59 8.03 -11.44
N ALA A 173 13.36 7.25 -12.50
CA ALA A 173 12.03 6.93 -12.99
C ALA A 173 11.17 6.22 -11.93
N SER A 174 11.76 5.36 -11.10
CA SER A 174 11.03 4.70 -10.02
C SER A 174 10.67 5.65 -8.87
N TYR A 175 11.52 6.60 -8.52
CA TYR A 175 11.18 7.65 -7.54
C TYR A 175 10.08 8.59 -8.09
N VAL A 176 10.18 8.97 -9.36
CA VAL A 176 9.19 9.83 -10.04
C VAL A 176 7.82 9.17 -10.11
N SER A 177 7.74 7.92 -10.59
CA SER A 177 6.46 7.16 -10.67
C SER A 177 5.77 6.92 -9.32
N ARG A 178 6.44 7.28 -8.23
CA ARG A 178 5.99 7.10 -6.85
C ARG A 178 5.76 8.42 -6.13
N ASN A 179 5.73 9.52 -6.88
CA ASN A 179 5.45 10.88 -6.41
C ASN A 179 6.45 11.38 -5.35
N ASN A 180 7.72 11.00 -5.50
CA ASN A 180 8.82 11.51 -4.66
C ASN A 180 9.82 12.29 -5.53
N ALA A 181 9.37 13.38 -6.13
CA ALA A 181 10.14 14.13 -7.13
C ALA A 181 11.36 14.83 -6.51
N ARG A 182 11.26 15.30 -5.26
CA ARG A 182 12.35 16.01 -4.57
C ARG A 182 13.58 15.13 -4.35
N GLU A 183 13.38 13.89 -3.92
CA GLU A 183 14.47 12.92 -3.77
C GLU A 183 15.02 12.48 -5.13
N ALA A 184 14.15 12.31 -6.13
CA ALA A 184 14.58 12.06 -7.50
C ALA A 184 15.49 13.19 -8.03
N PHE A 185 15.17 14.45 -7.70
CA PHE A 185 15.98 15.61 -8.05
C PHE A 185 17.31 15.66 -7.29
N SER A 186 17.33 15.29 -6.01
CA SER A 186 18.58 15.15 -5.24
C SER A 186 19.55 14.17 -5.91
N LEU A 187 19.02 13.02 -6.36
CA LEU A 187 19.79 12.05 -7.14
C LEU A 187 20.25 12.62 -8.48
N PHE A 188 19.38 13.31 -9.21
CA PHE A 188 19.70 13.97 -10.47
C PHE A 188 20.82 15.02 -10.33
N LYS A 189 20.75 15.89 -9.31
CA LYS A 189 21.76 16.92 -9.04
C LYS A 189 23.15 16.32 -8.81
N GLY A 190 23.23 15.20 -8.11
CA GLY A 190 24.48 14.46 -7.89
C GLY A 190 25.06 13.81 -9.15
N VAL A 191 24.29 13.77 -10.24
CA VAL A 191 24.62 13.13 -11.53
C VAL A 191 24.56 14.16 -12.66
N GLY A 192 24.44 15.47 -12.34
CA GLY A 192 24.36 16.57 -13.30
C GLY A 192 25.29 16.43 -14.53
N PRO A 193 26.57 16.00 -14.38
CA PRO A 193 27.49 15.77 -15.50
C PRO A 193 27.08 14.72 -16.54
N LEU A 194 26.08 13.87 -16.30
CA LEU A 194 25.70 12.71 -17.12
C LEU A 194 24.24 12.77 -17.63
N CYS A 195 23.58 13.94 -17.61
CA CYS A 195 22.17 14.08 -17.97
C CYS A 195 21.81 13.58 -19.40
N ALA A 196 22.72 13.70 -20.37
CA ALA A 196 22.53 13.14 -21.71
C ALA A 196 22.46 11.59 -21.71
N GLU A 197 23.10 10.94 -20.74
CA GLU A 197 23.19 9.48 -20.61
C GLU A 197 22.06 8.89 -19.75
N ILE A 198 21.41 9.71 -18.91
CA ILE A 198 20.21 9.33 -18.13
C ILE A 198 19.00 9.10 -19.05
N GLY A 199 19.02 9.68 -20.26
CA GLY A 199 18.00 9.50 -21.29
C GLY A 199 16.84 10.50 -21.19
N GLY A 200 16.32 10.88 -22.35
CA GLY A 200 15.23 11.88 -22.50
C GLY A 200 13.95 11.56 -21.73
N PRO A 201 13.41 10.32 -21.75
CA PRO A 201 12.16 9.99 -21.06
C PRO A 201 12.22 10.27 -19.56
N THR A 202 13.29 9.86 -18.88
CA THR A 202 13.44 10.03 -17.43
C THR A 202 13.58 11.49 -17.03
N CYS A 203 14.33 12.29 -17.80
CA CYS A 203 14.45 13.72 -17.56
C CYS A 203 13.11 14.44 -17.75
N ASN A 204 12.35 14.06 -18.79
CA ASN A 204 11.01 14.61 -19.03
C ASN A 204 10.02 14.24 -17.92
N SER A 205 9.97 12.99 -17.47
CA SER A 205 9.10 12.58 -16.36
C SER A 205 9.51 13.26 -15.05
N LEU A 206 10.82 13.46 -14.79
CA LEU A 206 11.30 14.21 -13.62
C LEU A 206 10.89 15.69 -13.69
N LEU A 207 11.06 16.33 -14.85
CA LEU A 207 10.66 17.71 -15.08
C LEU A 207 9.15 17.90 -14.82
N ALA A 208 8.33 17.00 -15.37
CA ALA A 208 6.90 16.96 -15.13
C ALA A 208 6.55 16.82 -13.64
N ALA A 209 7.19 15.87 -12.94
CA ALA A 209 6.92 15.60 -11.53
C ALA A 209 7.30 16.77 -10.62
N LEU A 210 8.47 17.39 -10.84
CA LEU A 210 8.92 18.55 -10.08
C LEU A 210 7.98 19.76 -10.26
N ALA A 211 7.53 20.00 -11.49
CA ALA A 211 6.56 21.03 -11.78
C ALA A 211 5.20 20.78 -11.10
N SER A 212 4.76 19.53 -11.04
CA SER A 212 3.50 19.11 -10.36
C SER A 212 3.55 19.35 -8.86
N ASP A 213 4.67 18.96 -8.24
CA ASP A 213 4.93 19.13 -6.81
C ASP A 213 5.13 20.62 -6.42
N GLY A 214 5.18 21.53 -7.41
CA GLY A 214 5.40 22.95 -7.22
C GLY A 214 6.85 23.33 -6.91
N TYR A 215 7.81 22.40 -7.04
CA TYR A 215 9.23 22.67 -6.82
C TYR A 215 9.89 23.23 -8.09
N LEU A 216 9.52 24.47 -8.44
CA LEU A 216 9.92 25.10 -9.70
C LEU A 216 11.42 25.35 -9.81
N ASP A 217 12.11 25.71 -8.72
CA ASP A 217 13.57 25.87 -8.75
C ASP A 217 14.32 24.61 -9.19
N GLY A 218 13.81 23.44 -8.79
CA GLY A 218 14.34 22.16 -9.23
C GLY A 218 13.99 21.89 -10.69
N ALA A 219 12.76 22.17 -11.09
CA ALA A 219 12.30 22.01 -12.46
C ALA A 219 13.12 22.86 -13.45
N TRP A 220 13.38 24.13 -13.12
CA TRP A 220 14.26 25.02 -13.89
C TRP A 220 15.67 24.48 -14.05
N LYS A 221 16.27 23.94 -12.99
CA LYS A 221 17.60 23.32 -13.07
C LYS A 221 17.63 22.09 -13.97
N VAL A 222 16.56 21.29 -13.97
CA VAL A 222 16.43 20.15 -14.89
C VAL A 222 16.27 20.66 -16.32
N PHE A 223 15.45 21.67 -16.54
CA PHE A 223 15.25 22.31 -17.84
C PHE A 223 16.57 22.85 -18.42
N ASP A 224 17.30 23.66 -17.65
CA ASP A 224 18.59 24.24 -18.07
C ASP A 224 19.60 23.15 -18.45
N GLU A 225 19.66 22.06 -17.68
CA GLU A 225 20.59 20.96 -17.95
C GLU A 225 20.17 20.17 -19.20
N MET A 226 18.87 20.00 -19.45
CA MET A 226 18.36 19.40 -20.67
C MET A 226 18.68 20.27 -21.90
N THR A 227 18.45 21.58 -21.83
CA THR A 227 18.74 22.53 -22.91
C THR A 227 20.23 22.58 -23.24
N LYS A 228 21.10 22.71 -22.22
CA LYS A 228 22.57 22.73 -22.40
C LYS A 228 23.12 21.49 -23.10
N ARG A 229 22.45 20.35 -22.94
CA ARG A 229 22.89 19.06 -23.50
C ARG A 229 22.12 18.63 -24.74
N GLY A 230 21.14 19.42 -25.18
CA GLY A 230 20.28 19.08 -26.32
C GLY A 230 19.44 17.82 -26.09
N VAL A 231 19.01 17.55 -24.85
CA VAL A 231 18.08 16.45 -24.57
C VAL A 231 16.68 16.84 -25.07
N PRO A 232 16.02 16.03 -25.91
CA PRO A 232 14.73 16.40 -26.47
C PRO A 232 13.64 16.42 -25.40
N PHE A 233 12.77 17.42 -25.51
CA PHE A 233 11.60 17.59 -24.65
C PHE A 233 10.40 16.82 -25.19
N SER A 234 9.63 16.22 -24.30
CA SER A 234 8.35 15.60 -24.63
C SER A 234 7.20 16.57 -24.36
N THR A 235 6.10 16.40 -25.09
CA THR A 235 4.86 17.18 -24.87
C THR A 235 4.38 17.08 -23.42
N LEU A 236 4.54 15.93 -22.77
CA LEU A 236 4.11 15.76 -21.38
C LEU A 236 5.05 16.46 -20.40
N GLY A 237 6.36 16.22 -20.50
CA GLY A 237 7.35 16.75 -19.57
C GLY A 237 7.42 18.27 -19.62
N PHE A 238 7.64 18.81 -20.82
CA PHE A 238 7.70 20.25 -21.03
C PHE A 238 6.32 20.92 -20.91
N GLY A 239 5.25 20.26 -21.38
CA GLY A 239 3.90 20.81 -21.32
C GLY A 239 3.43 21.12 -19.92
N VAL A 240 3.70 20.23 -18.97
CA VAL A 240 3.36 20.49 -17.57
C VAL A 240 4.23 21.55 -16.96
N PHE A 241 5.54 21.52 -17.24
CA PHE A 241 6.45 22.52 -16.72
C PHE A 241 6.04 23.93 -17.17
N VAL A 242 5.83 24.15 -18.46
CA VAL A 242 5.39 25.46 -18.96
C VAL A 242 4.01 25.83 -18.45
N TRP A 243 3.09 24.86 -18.34
CA TRP A 243 1.76 25.09 -17.78
C TRP A 243 1.84 25.63 -16.36
N ARG A 244 2.72 25.06 -15.52
CA ARG A 244 2.95 25.51 -14.15
C ARG A 244 3.60 26.90 -14.10
N VAL A 245 4.60 27.16 -14.94
CA VAL A 245 5.27 28.48 -15.05
C VAL A 245 4.27 29.56 -15.49
N CYS A 246 3.37 29.25 -16.44
CA CYS A 246 2.29 30.16 -16.83
C CYS A 246 1.36 30.51 -15.67
N GLY A 247 1.21 29.60 -14.71
CA GLY A 247 0.45 29.83 -13.47
C GLY A 247 1.06 30.90 -12.55
N GLU A 248 2.38 31.12 -12.61
CA GLU A 248 3.05 32.19 -11.85
C GLU A 248 2.94 33.56 -12.55
N GLY A 249 2.63 33.57 -13.84
CA GLY A 249 2.23 34.77 -14.59
C GLY A 249 3.38 35.60 -15.18
N ASP A 250 4.57 35.05 -15.37
CA ASP A 250 5.67 35.77 -16.04
C ASP A 250 5.71 35.45 -17.56
N LEU A 251 5.13 36.34 -18.36
CA LEU A 251 4.98 36.18 -19.81
C LEU A 251 6.33 36.17 -20.54
N ASP A 252 7.25 37.06 -20.15
CA ASP A 252 8.56 37.21 -20.80
C ASP A 252 9.40 35.95 -20.59
N LYS A 253 9.34 35.35 -19.40
CA LYS A 253 9.95 34.04 -19.13
C LYS A 253 9.37 32.94 -19.99
N VAL A 254 8.05 32.89 -20.17
CA VAL A 254 7.39 31.89 -21.02
C VAL A 254 7.84 32.03 -22.49
N LEU A 255 7.98 33.25 -22.99
CA LEU A 255 8.46 33.49 -24.36
C LEU A 255 9.93 33.09 -24.54
N SER A 256 10.80 33.39 -23.57
CA SER A 256 12.20 32.93 -23.58
C SER A 256 12.28 31.40 -23.63
N LEU A 257 11.51 30.72 -22.77
CA LEU A 257 11.42 29.26 -22.72
C LEU A 257 11.03 28.65 -24.06
N LEU A 258 10.03 29.22 -24.73
CA LEU A 258 9.53 28.72 -26.01
C LEU A 258 10.55 28.93 -27.14
N GLY A 259 11.34 30.00 -27.07
CA GLY A 259 12.47 30.26 -27.96
C GLY A 259 13.55 29.18 -27.85
N GLU A 260 14.00 28.91 -26.62
CA GLU A 260 15.07 27.93 -26.35
C GLU A 260 14.69 26.50 -26.79
N VAL A 261 13.46 26.07 -26.50
CA VAL A 261 13.00 24.71 -26.84
C VAL A 261 12.84 24.50 -28.36
N ARG A 262 12.56 25.57 -29.11
CA ARG A 262 12.46 25.51 -30.58
C ARG A 262 13.80 25.12 -31.22
N GLU A 263 14.91 25.56 -30.63
CA GLU A 263 16.26 25.27 -31.13
C GLU A 263 16.69 23.83 -30.85
N CYS A 264 16.10 23.17 -29.84
CA CYS A 264 16.42 21.81 -29.42
C CYS A 264 15.75 20.68 -30.25
N GLY A 265 15.10 20.97 -31.37
CA GLY A 265 14.61 19.94 -32.32
C GLY A 265 13.64 18.89 -31.75
N SER A 266 12.83 19.28 -30.75
CA SER A 266 11.98 18.35 -29.99
C SER A 266 10.62 18.07 -30.67
N GLU A 267 10.15 16.82 -30.61
CA GLU A 267 8.83 16.39 -31.12
C GLU A 267 7.70 16.81 -30.17
N ILE A 268 7.45 18.12 -30.09
CA ILE A 268 6.42 18.66 -29.21
C ILE A 268 5.16 18.96 -30.02
N ASN A 269 4.01 18.52 -29.52
CA ASN A 269 2.75 18.79 -30.16
C ASN A 269 2.33 20.25 -29.96
N GLY A 270 2.43 21.02 -31.04
CA GLY A 270 2.14 22.45 -31.02
C GLY A 270 0.75 22.85 -30.50
N SER A 271 -0.25 22.01 -30.76
CA SER A 271 -1.63 22.29 -30.38
C SER A 271 -1.88 22.03 -28.89
N VAL A 272 -1.41 20.89 -28.37
CA VAL A 272 -1.54 20.54 -26.94
C VAL A 272 -0.81 21.59 -26.08
N MET A 273 0.40 22.00 -26.50
CA MET A 273 1.15 23.04 -25.80
C MET A 273 0.43 24.38 -25.77
N ALA A 274 -0.18 24.78 -26.89
CA ALA A 274 -0.94 26.02 -26.94
C ALA A 274 -2.10 26.02 -25.94
N VAL A 275 -2.83 24.90 -25.81
CA VAL A 275 -3.89 24.75 -24.80
C VAL A 275 -3.33 24.88 -23.39
N LEU A 276 -2.25 24.16 -23.08
CA LEU A 276 -1.64 24.17 -21.76
C LEU A 276 -1.21 25.58 -21.37
N ILE A 277 -0.51 26.30 -22.24
CA ILE A 277 -0.03 27.67 -21.98
C ILE A 277 -1.20 28.62 -21.71
N VAL A 278 -2.20 28.67 -22.60
CA VAL A 278 -3.34 29.59 -22.41
C VAL A 278 -4.20 29.19 -21.22
N HIS A 279 -4.33 27.89 -20.92
CA HIS A 279 -5.03 27.39 -19.73
C HIS A 279 -4.32 27.82 -18.44
N GLY A 280 -2.98 27.70 -18.38
CA GLY A 280 -2.18 28.15 -17.24
C GLY A 280 -2.34 29.65 -16.97
N LEU A 281 -2.27 30.48 -18.03
CA LEU A 281 -2.47 31.93 -17.92
C LEU A 281 -3.90 32.31 -17.51
N CYS A 282 -4.92 31.62 -18.04
CA CYS A 282 -6.30 31.84 -17.64
C CYS A 282 -6.53 31.48 -16.17
N ARG A 283 -5.90 30.40 -15.67
CA ARG A 283 -5.94 30.03 -14.25
C ARG A 283 -5.29 31.07 -13.35
N ALA A 284 -4.23 31.72 -13.83
CA ALA A 284 -3.61 32.86 -13.15
C ALA A 284 -4.43 34.17 -13.25
N SER A 285 -5.66 34.13 -13.78
CA SER A 285 -6.53 35.29 -14.05
C SER A 285 -5.95 36.31 -15.04
N LYS A 286 -4.99 35.89 -15.88
CA LYS A 286 -4.33 36.72 -16.90
C LYS A 286 -4.92 36.49 -18.30
N VAL A 287 -6.24 36.64 -18.42
CA VAL A 287 -6.98 36.26 -19.65
C VAL A 287 -6.62 37.16 -20.85
N SER A 288 -6.30 38.43 -20.62
CA SER A 288 -5.84 39.35 -21.68
C SER A 288 -4.47 38.96 -22.25
N GLU A 289 -3.53 38.51 -21.41
CA GLU A 289 -2.23 37.99 -21.83
C GLU A 289 -2.39 36.68 -22.59
N ALA A 290 -3.32 35.81 -22.16
CA ALA A 290 -3.64 34.57 -22.87
C ALA A 290 -4.15 34.82 -24.30
N LEU A 291 -4.88 35.92 -24.55
CA LEU A 291 -5.29 36.32 -25.89
C LEU A 291 -4.11 36.73 -26.78
N LEU A 292 -3.15 37.49 -26.23
CA LEU A 292 -1.93 37.88 -26.95
C LEU A 292 -1.07 36.65 -27.26
N MET A 293 -0.97 35.72 -26.31
CA MET A 293 -0.23 34.47 -26.50
C MET A 293 -0.76 33.60 -27.63
N LEU A 294 -2.06 33.64 -27.95
CA LEU A 294 -2.59 32.91 -29.10
C LEU A 294 -2.00 33.40 -30.44
N ASP A 295 -1.67 34.69 -30.54
CA ASP A 295 -1.06 35.25 -31.75
C ASP A 295 0.45 34.97 -31.77
N GLU A 296 1.13 35.06 -30.63
CA GLU A 296 2.57 34.79 -30.52
C GLU A 296 2.92 33.31 -30.71
N LEU A 297 2.12 32.39 -30.16
CA LEU A 297 2.30 30.96 -30.43
C LEU A 297 2.19 30.67 -31.93
N ARG A 298 1.30 31.37 -32.63
CA ARG A 298 1.14 31.23 -34.08
C ARG A 298 2.33 31.79 -34.86
N SER A 299 2.89 32.95 -34.46
CA SER A 299 4.10 33.50 -35.09
C SER A 299 5.28 32.52 -34.96
N MET A 300 5.36 31.82 -33.84
CA MET A 300 6.37 30.80 -33.56
C MET A 300 6.11 29.44 -34.23
N GLY A 301 5.01 29.27 -34.96
CA GLY A 301 4.66 28.03 -35.66
C GLY A 301 3.88 27.01 -34.82
N TRP A 302 3.59 27.31 -33.56
CA TRP A 302 2.77 26.50 -32.65
C TRP A 302 1.29 26.78 -32.93
N LYS A 303 0.67 25.99 -33.81
CA LYS A 303 -0.70 26.25 -34.28
C LYS A 303 -1.72 25.95 -33.16
N PRO A 304 -2.33 26.97 -32.52
CA PRO A 304 -3.37 26.75 -31.52
C PRO A 304 -4.61 26.18 -32.22
N ASP A 305 -5.20 25.15 -31.61
CA ASP A 305 -6.39 24.50 -32.15
C ASP A 305 -7.69 25.04 -31.51
N PHE A 306 -8.81 24.38 -31.79
CA PHE A 306 -10.10 24.78 -31.25
C PHE A 306 -10.11 24.89 -29.72
N MET A 307 -9.44 23.98 -29.01
CA MET A 307 -9.47 23.93 -27.55
C MET A 307 -8.81 25.17 -26.97
N ALA A 308 -7.67 25.61 -27.53
CA ALA A 308 -6.95 26.78 -27.04
C ALA A 308 -7.79 28.06 -27.16
N TYR A 309 -8.45 28.26 -28.30
CA TYR A 309 -9.38 29.37 -28.49
C TYR A 309 -10.62 29.26 -27.59
N TRP A 310 -11.12 28.04 -27.34
CA TRP A 310 -12.26 27.82 -26.45
C TRP A 310 -11.92 28.17 -25.00
N VAL A 311 -10.74 27.76 -24.50
CA VAL A 311 -10.29 28.07 -23.13
C VAL A 311 -10.29 29.58 -22.89
N VAL A 312 -9.67 30.36 -23.78
CA VAL A 312 -9.63 31.82 -23.67
C VAL A 312 -11.02 32.45 -23.78
N ALA A 313 -11.86 31.98 -24.70
CA ALA A 313 -13.24 32.47 -24.83
C ALA A 313 -14.09 32.16 -23.58
N ALA A 314 -13.95 30.95 -23.01
CA ALA A 314 -14.64 30.54 -21.80
C ALA A 314 -14.19 31.36 -20.59
N ALA A 315 -12.90 31.69 -20.50
CA ALA A 315 -12.37 32.57 -19.46
C ALA A 315 -12.88 34.02 -19.58
N PHE A 316 -12.98 34.59 -20.79
CA PHE A 316 -13.61 35.90 -20.96
C PHE A 316 -15.11 35.87 -20.63
N ARG A 317 -15.79 34.78 -20.95
CA ARG A 317 -17.20 34.59 -20.60
C ARG A 317 -17.41 34.55 -19.08
N SER A 318 -16.58 33.81 -18.34
CA SER A 318 -16.68 33.76 -16.88
C SER A 318 -16.39 35.12 -16.22
N MET A 319 -15.58 35.97 -16.86
CA MET A 319 -15.36 37.35 -16.44
C MET A 319 -16.46 38.34 -16.88
N GLY A 320 -17.44 37.90 -17.70
CA GLY A 320 -18.49 38.77 -18.25
C GLY A 320 -18.05 39.69 -19.39
N ASN A 321 -16.85 39.52 -19.95
CA ASN A 321 -16.32 40.35 -21.03
C ASN A 321 -16.75 39.80 -22.41
N VAL A 322 -17.96 40.17 -22.81
CA VAL A 322 -18.59 39.72 -24.07
C VAL A 322 -17.85 40.23 -25.32
N ALA A 323 -17.22 41.42 -25.25
CA ALA A 323 -16.56 42.03 -26.41
C ALA A 323 -15.33 41.21 -26.85
N ASP A 324 -14.48 40.85 -25.90
CA ASP A 324 -13.27 40.08 -26.19
C ASP A 324 -13.59 38.59 -26.44
N GLU A 325 -14.62 38.02 -25.80
CA GLU A 325 -15.14 36.70 -26.16
C GLU A 325 -15.52 36.64 -27.66
N VAL A 326 -16.29 37.63 -28.15
CA VAL A 326 -16.68 37.69 -29.56
C VAL A 326 -15.48 37.85 -30.48
N LYS A 327 -14.44 38.60 -30.08
CA LYS A 327 -13.19 38.72 -30.84
C LYS A 327 -12.50 37.36 -30.96
N VAL A 328 -12.37 36.61 -29.87
CA VAL A 328 -11.77 35.26 -29.86
C VAL A 328 -12.58 34.31 -30.75
N LEU A 329 -13.90 34.33 -30.65
CA LEU A 329 -14.78 33.48 -31.47
C LEU A 329 -14.76 33.85 -32.95
N LYS A 330 -14.55 35.12 -33.31
CA LYS A 330 -14.31 35.55 -34.70
C LYS A 330 -12.97 35.05 -35.21
N LYS A 331 -11.88 35.15 -34.42
CA LYS A 331 -10.57 34.59 -34.76
C LYS A 331 -10.65 33.08 -34.98
N LYS A 332 -11.33 32.36 -34.07
CA LYS A 332 -11.61 30.93 -34.17
C LYS A 332 -12.26 30.55 -35.51
N ARG A 333 -13.34 31.24 -35.92
CA ARG A 333 -14.06 30.94 -37.18
C ARG A 333 -13.19 31.09 -38.43
N LYS A 334 -12.26 32.05 -38.42
CA LYS A 334 -11.35 32.29 -39.55
C LYS A 334 -10.27 31.21 -39.69
N LEU A 335 -9.96 30.51 -38.60
CA LEU A 335 -8.76 29.65 -38.51
C LEU A 335 -9.09 28.15 -38.50
N GLY A 336 -10.35 27.77 -38.30
CA GLY A 336 -10.91 26.49 -38.79
C GLY A 336 -10.18 25.22 -38.39
N VAL A 337 -9.68 25.10 -37.16
CA VAL A 337 -8.98 23.89 -36.69
C VAL A 337 -9.89 23.13 -35.73
N ALA A 338 -10.07 21.82 -35.91
CA ALA A 338 -10.72 20.93 -34.94
C ALA A 338 -9.68 20.34 -33.97
N PRO A 339 -10.05 19.98 -32.73
CA PRO A 339 -9.15 19.27 -31.84
C PRO A 339 -8.78 17.90 -32.40
N ARG A 340 -7.51 17.52 -32.26
CA ARG A 340 -6.99 16.20 -32.66
C ARG A 340 -7.12 15.22 -31.49
N SER A 341 -8.12 14.34 -31.51
CA SER A 341 -8.45 13.47 -30.36
C SER A 341 -7.31 12.54 -29.91
N SER A 342 -6.48 12.07 -30.85
CA SER A 342 -5.30 11.21 -30.57
C SER A 342 -4.29 11.90 -29.66
N ASP A 343 -4.07 13.20 -29.88
CA ASP A 343 -3.00 13.94 -29.21
C ASP A 343 -3.34 14.20 -27.73
N TYR A 344 -4.61 14.47 -27.45
CA TYR A 344 -5.12 14.62 -26.07
C TYR A 344 -5.26 13.28 -25.36
N ARG A 345 -5.58 12.21 -26.11
CA ARG A 345 -5.60 10.84 -25.58
C ARG A 345 -4.23 10.46 -25.03
N ASP A 346 -3.18 10.61 -25.82
CA ASP A 346 -1.82 10.20 -25.40
C ASP A 346 -1.32 11.06 -24.23
N MET A 347 -1.64 12.35 -24.22
CA MET A 347 -1.35 13.23 -23.09
C MET A 347 -2.05 12.79 -21.80
N ILE A 348 -3.36 12.52 -21.83
CA ILE A 348 -4.12 12.13 -20.64
C ILE A 348 -3.67 10.76 -20.12
N LEU A 349 -3.53 9.76 -21.01
CA LEU A 349 -3.07 8.44 -20.61
C LEU A 349 -1.64 8.49 -20.05
N GLY A 350 -0.77 9.33 -20.63
CA GLY A 350 0.55 9.63 -20.09
C GLY A 350 0.47 10.19 -18.66
N LEU A 351 -0.32 11.24 -18.44
CA LEU A 351 -0.50 11.85 -17.11
C LEU A 351 -1.04 10.84 -16.09
N VAL A 352 -2.02 10.03 -16.46
CA VAL A 352 -2.56 8.96 -15.59
C VAL A 352 -1.50 7.91 -15.27
N SER A 353 -0.71 7.49 -16.27
CA SER A 353 0.37 6.50 -16.08
C SER A 353 1.47 7.01 -15.16
N GLU A 354 1.79 8.30 -15.22
CA GLU A 354 2.74 8.97 -14.34
C GLU A 354 2.13 9.36 -12.97
N ARG A 355 0.86 9.03 -12.72
CA ARG A 355 0.09 9.33 -11.50
C ARG A 355 -0.16 10.81 -11.23
N ARG A 356 -0.15 11.61 -12.29
CA ARG A 356 -0.34 13.06 -12.29
C ARG A 356 -1.83 13.37 -12.48
N ILE A 357 -2.61 12.91 -11.49
CA ILE A 357 -4.07 12.83 -11.58
C ILE A 357 -4.73 14.21 -11.56
N CYS A 358 -4.14 15.19 -10.89
CA CYS A 358 -4.65 16.57 -10.85
C CYS A 358 -4.61 17.22 -12.23
N GLU A 359 -3.49 17.11 -12.93
CA GLU A 359 -3.30 17.65 -14.27
C GLU A 359 -4.16 16.90 -15.30
N ALA A 360 -4.27 15.58 -15.16
CA ALA A 360 -5.18 14.78 -15.98
C ALA A 360 -6.64 15.21 -15.78
N LYS A 361 -7.05 15.47 -14.53
CA LYS A 361 -8.38 16.00 -14.20
C LYS A 361 -8.61 17.34 -14.90
N GLU A 362 -7.71 18.30 -14.73
CA GLU A 362 -7.90 19.65 -15.27
C GLU A 362 -7.98 19.65 -16.80
N LEU A 363 -7.12 18.87 -17.46
CA LEU A 363 -7.22 18.70 -18.91
C LEU A 363 -8.53 18.00 -19.31
N GLY A 364 -8.97 17.01 -18.55
CA GLY A 364 -10.27 16.35 -18.73
C GLY A 364 -11.46 17.30 -18.59
N GLU A 365 -11.43 18.23 -17.64
CA GLU A 365 -12.46 19.26 -17.42
C GLU A 365 -12.55 20.23 -18.61
N VAL A 366 -11.40 20.68 -19.13
CA VAL A 366 -11.34 21.49 -20.36
C VAL A 366 -12.00 20.76 -21.51
N ILE A 367 -11.72 19.46 -21.66
CA ILE A 367 -12.22 18.65 -22.77
C ILE A 367 -13.73 18.43 -22.66
N VAL A 368 -14.22 18.05 -21.48
CA VAL A 368 -15.63 17.78 -21.21
C VAL A 368 -16.46 19.07 -21.25
N GLY A 369 -15.95 20.16 -20.66
CA GLY A 369 -16.61 21.47 -20.68
C GLY A 369 -16.78 22.03 -22.09
N GLY A 370 -15.84 21.75 -22.99
CA GLY A 370 -15.93 22.10 -24.41
C GLY A 370 -16.76 21.13 -25.27
N ASN A 371 -17.27 20.03 -24.69
CA ASN A 371 -18.02 18.97 -25.37
C ASN A 371 -17.26 18.35 -26.56
N PHE A 372 -15.94 18.18 -26.41
CA PHE A 372 -15.08 17.60 -27.44
C PHE A 372 -15.22 16.07 -27.53
N SER A 373 -14.90 15.50 -28.69
CA SER A 373 -14.89 14.04 -28.87
C SER A 373 -13.70 13.41 -28.14
N VAL A 374 -13.99 12.42 -27.30
CA VAL A 374 -13.01 11.68 -26.48
C VAL A 374 -13.28 10.19 -26.61
N GLU A 375 -12.24 9.37 -26.58
CA GLU A 375 -12.36 7.91 -26.61
C GLU A 375 -12.80 7.33 -25.25
N ASP A 376 -13.35 6.12 -25.25
CA ASP A 376 -13.90 5.49 -24.04
C ASP A 376 -12.82 5.11 -23.05
N ASP A 377 -11.66 4.68 -23.53
CA ASP A 377 -10.51 4.32 -22.70
C ASP A 377 -10.00 5.53 -21.89
N VAL A 378 -9.92 6.70 -22.52
CA VAL A 378 -9.56 7.97 -21.86
C VAL A 378 -10.57 8.33 -20.80
N LEU A 379 -11.87 8.30 -21.12
CA LEU A 379 -12.93 8.60 -20.15
C LEU A 379 -12.95 7.58 -19.00
N ASN A 380 -12.78 6.29 -19.28
CA ASN A 380 -12.70 5.24 -18.27
C ASN A 380 -11.47 5.42 -17.36
N ALA A 381 -10.32 5.82 -17.91
CA ALA A 381 -9.11 6.11 -17.17
C ALA A 381 -9.26 7.35 -16.28
N LEU A 382 -9.90 8.42 -16.79
CA LEU A 382 -10.22 9.63 -16.04
C LEU A 382 -11.19 9.33 -14.89
N ILE A 383 -12.35 8.72 -15.15
CA ILE A 383 -13.34 8.38 -14.13
C ILE A 383 -12.71 7.50 -13.04
N GLY A 384 -11.98 6.44 -13.44
CA GLY A 384 -11.36 5.52 -12.51
C GLY A 384 -10.27 6.16 -11.66
N SER A 385 -9.38 6.94 -12.26
CA SER A 385 -8.22 7.51 -11.57
C SER A 385 -8.57 8.78 -10.80
N VAL A 386 -9.32 9.70 -11.40
CA VAL A 386 -9.70 10.99 -10.78
C VAL A 386 -10.63 10.78 -9.60
N SER A 387 -11.49 9.74 -9.62
CA SER A 387 -12.37 9.46 -8.47
C SER A 387 -11.62 9.25 -7.16
N SER A 388 -10.34 8.87 -7.19
CA SER A 388 -9.52 8.73 -5.98
C SER A 388 -9.19 10.07 -5.31
N VAL A 389 -9.03 11.13 -6.10
CA VAL A 389 -8.66 12.48 -5.65
C VAL A 389 -9.88 13.39 -5.54
N ASP A 390 -10.70 13.43 -6.60
CA ASP A 390 -11.89 14.24 -6.70
C ASP A 390 -13.06 13.42 -7.29
N PRO A 391 -13.91 12.83 -6.44
CA PRO A 391 -15.08 12.09 -6.91
C PRO A 391 -16.10 12.97 -7.65
N GLY A 392 -16.18 14.27 -7.35
CA GLY A 392 -17.12 15.19 -8.00
C GLY A 392 -16.79 15.39 -9.48
N ALA A 393 -15.51 15.66 -9.78
CA ALA A 393 -15.04 15.76 -11.16
C ALA A 393 -15.20 14.43 -11.92
N ALA A 394 -14.95 13.30 -11.26
CA ALA A 394 -15.17 11.98 -11.86
C ALA A 394 -16.64 11.73 -12.24
N ILE A 395 -17.60 12.22 -11.45
CA ILE A 395 -19.03 12.16 -11.80
C ILE A 395 -19.37 13.05 -13.00
N VAL A 396 -18.74 14.23 -13.11
CA VAL A 396 -18.92 15.08 -14.32
C VAL A 396 -18.45 14.34 -15.57
N PHE A 397 -17.31 13.65 -15.51
CA PHE A 397 -16.82 12.82 -16.62
C PHE A 397 -17.74 11.64 -16.92
N PHE A 398 -18.26 10.98 -15.89
CA PHE A 398 -19.25 9.92 -16.03
C PHE A 398 -20.53 10.43 -16.70
N ASN A 399 -21.10 11.54 -16.24
CA ASN A 399 -22.30 12.13 -16.83
C ASN A 399 -22.09 12.54 -18.29
N PHE A 400 -20.90 13.04 -18.62
CA PHE A 400 -20.53 13.32 -20.00
C PHE A 400 -20.51 12.07 -20.88
N MET A 401 -19.92 10.98 -20.39
CA MET A 401 -19.90 9.68 -21.08
C MET A 401 -21.32 9.16 -21.33
N VAL A 402 -22.17 9.17 -20.30
CA VAL A 402 -23.56 8.71 -20.42
C VAL A 402 -24.39 9.59 -21.35
N LYS A 403 -24.20 10.91 -21.34
CA LYS A 403 -24.88 11.84 -22.27
C LYS A 403 -24.54 11.55 -23.74
N LYS A 404 -23.41 10.91 -24.01
CA LYS A 404 -23.01 10.44 -25.35
C LYS A 404 -23.50 9.04 -25.68
N GLU A 405 -24.40 8.47 -24.86
CA GLU A 405 -24.90 7.10 -24.98
C GLU A 405 -23.79 6.04 -24.90
N ARG A 406 -22.72 6.35 -24.17
CA ARG A 406 -21.59 5.46 -23.90
C ARG A 406 -21.57 5.11 -22.42
N PHE A 407 -20.97 3.98 -22.08
CA PHE A 407 -21.04 3.45 -20.73
C PHE A 407 -19.66 3.08 -20.17
N PRO A 408 -19.47 3.25 -18.85
CA PRO A 408 -18.22 2.88 -18.21
C PRO A 408 -18.05 1.35 -18.19
N THR A 409 -16.80 0.91 -18.15
CA THR A 409 -16.49 -0.50 -17.89
C THR A 409 -16.84 -0.88 -16.45
N ILE A 410 -17.04 -2.18 -16.18
CA ILE A 410 -17.30 -2.70 -14.83
C ILE A 410 -16.16 -2.31 -13.86
N LEU A 411 -14.91 -2.33 -14.33
CA LEU A 411 -13.74 -1.92 -13.54
C LEU A 411 -13.82 -0.44 -13.16
N THR A 412 -14.15 0.42 -14.11
CA THR A 412 -14.33 1.86 -13.87
C THR A 412 -15.46 2.13 -12.88
N LEU A 413 -16.61 1.45 -13.04
CA LEU A 413 -17.74 1.56 -12.12
C LEU A 413 -17.38 1.09 -10.71
N SER A 414 -16.65 -0.03 -10.58
CA SER A 414 -16.17 -0.56 -9.30
C SER A 414 -15.20 0.39 -8.61
N ASN A 415 -14.25 0.97 -9.35
CA ASN A 415 -13.30 1.95 -8.83
C ASN A 415 -14.00 3.25 -8.38
N LEU A 416 -14.90 3.78 -9.22
CA LEU A 416 -15.71 4.95 -8.90
C LEU A 416 -16.52 4.71 -7.63
N SER A 417 -17.24 3.58 -7.55
CA SER A 417 -18.05 3.23 -6.38
C SER A 417 -17.20 3.10 -5.12
N LYS A 418 -16.07 2.40 -5.19
CA LYS A 418 -15.15 2.25 -4.06
C LYS A 418 -14.67 3.62 -3.56
N ASN A 419 -14.29 4.51 -4.47
CA ASN A 419 -13.77 5.82 -4.10
C ASN A 419 -14.87 6.76 -3.58
N LEU A 420 -16.08 6.73 -4.16
CA LEU A 420 -17.24 7.45 -3.63
C LEU A 420 -17.56 7.03 -2.19
N CYS A 421 -17.56 5.72 -1.90
CA CYS A 421 -17.76 5.22 -0.54
C CYS A 421 -16.65 5.70 0.42
N ARG A 422 -15.39 5.70 -0.02
CA ARG A 422 -14.26 6.18 0.79
C ARG A 422 -14.36 7.67 1.13
N HIS A 423 -14.96 8.46 0.24
CA HIS A 423 -15.20 9.89 0.43
C HIS A 423 -16.57 10.20 1.07
N GLY A 424 -17.31 9.18 1.55
CA GLY A 424 -18.63 9.36 2.17
C GLY A 424 -19.75 9.79 1.22
N LYS A 425 -19.49 9.79 -0.09
CA LYS A 425 -20.39 10.28 -1.15
C LYS A 425 -21.34 9.21 -1.65
N VAL A 426 -22.06 8.57 -0.73
CA VAL A 426 -22.87 7.39 -1.03
C VAL A 426 -24.16 7.75 -1.78
N ASP A 427 -24.73 8.94 -1.55
CA ASP A 427 -25.92 9.41 -2.29
C ASP A 427 -25.61 9.61 -3.79
N GLU A 428 -24.47 10.23 -4.10
CA GLU A 428 -24.00 10.39 -5.48
C GLU A 428 -23.78 9.04 -6.17
N LEU A 429 -23.34 8.00 -5.44
CA LEU A 429 -23.25 6.63 -5.97
C LEU A 429 -24.63 6.07 -6.34
N VAL A 430 -25.65 6.29 -5.51
CA VAL A 430 -27.02 5.84 -5.81
C VAL A 430 -27.55 6.52 -7.07
N GLU A 431 -27.28 7.83 -7.22
CA GLU A 431 -27.64 8.58 -8.43
C GLU A 431 -26.95 8.03 -9.68
N VAL A 432 -25.64 7.79 -9.61
CA VAL A 432 -24.85 7.19 -10.71
C VAL A 432 -25.45 5.85 -11.15
N LEU A 433 -25.78 4.98 -10.20
CA LEU A 433 -26.37 3.67 -10.48
C LEU A 433 -27.80 3.78 -11.04
N HIS A 434 -28.58 4.75 -10.56
CA HIS A 434 -29.93 5.02 -11.09
C HIS A 434 -29.87 5.52 -12.54
N VAL A 435 -28.93 6.42 -12.85
CA VAL A 435 -28.68 6.89 -14.22
C VAL A 435 -28.34 5.71 -15.13
N LEU A 436 -27.43 4.82 -14.72
CA LEU A 436 -27.10 3.62 -15.49
C LEU A 436 -28.31 2.68 -15.69
N ASN A 437 -29.11 2.47 -14.66
CA ASN A 437 -30.31 1.63 -14.73
C ASN A 437 -31.37 2.22 -15.67
N SER A 438 -31.55 3.55 -15.69
CA SER A 438 -32.48 4.24 -16.59
C SER A 438 -32.10 4.12 -18.07
N GLN A 439 -30.80 3.93 -18.35
CA GLN A 439 -30.24 3.76 -19.69
C GLN A 439 -30.12 2.29 -20.10
N ASN A 440 -30.74 1.36 -19.35
CA ASN A 440 -30.67 -0.09 -19.59
C ASN A 440 -29.22 -0.63 -19.67
N TYR A 441 -28.31 -0.10 -18.85
CA TYR A 441 -26.94 -0.62 -18.72
C TYR A 441 -26.95 -2.05 -18.14
N PHE A 442 -27.76 -2.28 -17.10
CA PHE A 442 -27.95 -3.59 -16.49
C PHE A 442 -29.05 -4.37 -17.22
N LYS A 443 -28.64 -5.22 -18.17
CA LYS A 443 -29.57 -5.95 -19.07
C LYS A 443 -29.91 -7.36 -18.61
N ASP A 444 -29.11 -7.91 -17.71
CA ASP A 444 -29.17 -9.30 -17.29
C ASP A 444 -28.98 -9.43 -15.77
N VAL A 445 -29.13 -10.67 -15.27
CA VAL A 445 -29.00 -11.00 -13.85
C VAL A 445 -27.62 -10.61 -13.32
N GLU A 446 -26.56 -10.76 -14.12
CA GLU A 446 -25.20 -10.43 -13.69
C GLU A 446 -24.98 -8.92 -13.55
N GLY A 447 -25.50 -8.11 -14.48
CA GLY A 447 -25.50 -6.66 -14.35
C GLY A 447 -26.22 -6.19 -13.08
N TYR A 448 -27.42 -6.73 -12.83
CA TYR A 448 -28.14 -6.43 -11.59
C TYR A 448 -27.39 -6.88 -10.33
N ASN A 449 -26.69 -8.03 -10.38
CA ASN A 449 -25.83 -8.47 -9.27
C ASN A 449 -24.70 -7.50 -8.99
N VAL A 450 -24.10 -6.89 -10.02
CA VAL A 450 -23.11 -5.82 -9.85
C VAL A 450 -23.75 -4.64 -9.13
N MET A 451 -24.91 -4.16 -9.58
CA MET A 451 -25.61 -3.04 -8.94
C MET A 451 -25.93 -3.32 -7.46
N VAL A 452 -26.50 -4.49 -7.16
CA VAL A 452 -26.77 -4.93 -5.78
C VAL A 452 -25.48 -4.99 -4.96
N SER A 453 -24.42 -5.60 -5.51
CA SER A 453 -23.12 -5.72 -4.82
C SER A 453 -22.54 -4.35 -4.46
N LEU A 454 -22.61 -3.37 -5.36
CA LEU A 454 -22.09 -2.02 -5.15
C LEU A 454 -22.88 -1.27 -4.07
N LEU A 455 -24.21 -1.31 -4.12
CA LEU A 455 -25.08 -0.69 -3.10
C LEU A 455 -24.87 -1.33 -1.71
N CYS A 456 -24.82 -2.66 -1.65
CA CYS A 456 -24.59 -3.40 -0.43
C CYS A 456 -23.21 -3.12 0.19
N LYS A 457 -22.16 -3.00 -0.62
CA LYS A 457 -20.82 -2.58 -0.14
C LYS A 457 -20.78 -1.13 0.34
N ALA A 458 -21.70 -0.29 -0.13
CA ALA A 458 -21.84 1.09 0.27
C ALA A 458 -22.72 1.29 1.53
N GLY A 459 -23.23 0.21 2.14
CA GLY A 459 -24.13 0.28 3.29
C GLY A 459 -25.59 0.64 2.93
N ARG A 460 -25.91 0.77 1.64
CA ARG A 460 -27.26 1.12 1.14
C ARG A 460 -28.14 -0.10 0.98
N VAL A 461 -28.42 -0.75 2.11
CA VAL A 461 -29.15 -2.03 2.19
C VAL A 461 -30.58 -1.90 1.66
N LYS A 462 -31.28 -0.80 1.97
CA LYS A 462 -32.66 -0.56 1.52
C LYS A 462 -32.74 -0.45 0.00
N GLU A 463 -31.81 0.28 -0.60
CA GLU A 463 -31.68 0.45 -2.03
C GLU A 463 -31.32 -0.89 -2.70
N GLY A 464 -30.37 -1.63 -2.12
CA GLY A 464 -30.02 -2.99 -2.58
C GLY A 464 -31.22 -3.95 -2.58
N TYR A 465 -32.06 -3.90 -1.54
CA TYR A 465 -33.32 -4.66 -1.49
C TYR A 465 -34.33 -4.20 -2.55
N SER A 466 -34.45 -2.88 -2.78
CA SER A 466 -35.31 -2.34 -3.85
C SER A 466 -34.89 -2.85 -5.23
N VAL A 467 -33.59 -2.95 -5.49
CA VAL A 467 -33.07 -3.49 -6.76
C VAL A 467 -33.43 -4.96 -6.93
N LEU A 468 -33.36 -5.79 -5.87
CA LEU A 468 -33.84 -7.20 -5.95
C LEU A 468 -35.31 -7.30 -6.36
N HIS A 469 -36.15 -6.40 -5.84
CA HIS A 469 -37.57 -6.39 -6.19
C HIS A 469 -37.80 -5.87 -7.62
N GLU A 470 -37.00 -4.89 -8.06
CA GLU A 470 -37.01 -4.42 -9.44
C GLU A 470 -36.62 -5.52 -10.44
N MET A 471 -35.60 -6.32 -10.12
CA MET A 471 -35.22 -7.50 -10.92
C MET A 471 -36.43 -8.41 -11.15
N LYS A 472 -37.15 -8.76 -10.08
CA LYS A 472 -38.36 -9.60 -10.16
C LYS A 472 -39.44 -8.97 -11.03
N LYS A 473 -39.69 -7.66 -10.90
CA LYS A 473 -40.68 -6.93 -11.71
C LYS A 473 -40.34 -6.94 -13.20
N ARG A 474 -39.05 -6.88 -13.54
CA ARG A 474 -38.57 -6.94 -14.93
C ARG A 474 -38.49 -8.37 -15.49
N GLY A 475 -38.91 -9.37 -14.72
CA GLY A 475 -38.90 -10.78 -15.13
C GLY A 475 -37.57 -11.50 -14.90
N PHE A 476 -36.61 -10.89 -14.22
CA PHE A 476 -35.37 -11.55 -13.81
C PHE A 476 -35.56 -12.23 -12.46
N SER A 477 -35.22 -13.52 -12.37
CA SER A 477 -35.18 -14.24 -11.09
C SER A 477 -33.86 -13.93 -10.37
N PRO A 478 -33.89 -13.30 -9.18
CA PRO A 478 -32.67 -13.11 -8.38
C PRO A 478 -32.05 -14.45 -8.06
N ASN A 479 -30.72 -14.53 -8.13
CA ASN A 479 -29.99 -15.76 -7.89
C ASN A 479 -29.40 -15.76 -6.46
N VAL A 480 -28.73 -16.87 -6.11
CA VAL A 480 -28.10 -17.04 -4.79
C VAL A 480 -27.14 -15.89 -4.45
N SER A 481 -26.39 -15.38 -5.45
CA SER A 481 -25.47 -14.26 -5.25
C SER A 481 -26.21 -12.96 -4.92
N SER A 482 -27.32 -12.66 -5.59
CA SER A 482 -28.15 -11.47 -5.33
C SER A 482 -28.64 -11.44 -3.88
N TYR A 483 -29.23 -12.54 -3.41
CA TYR A 483 -29.68 -12.67 -2.01
C TYR A 483 -28.51 -12.59 -1.03
N ASN A 484 -27.40 -13.27 -1.31
CA ASN A 484 -26.23 -13.25 -0.45
C ASN A 484 -25.65 -11.85 -0.26
N TYR A 485 -25.62 -11.00 -1.29
CA TYR A 485 -25.13 -9.62 -1.15
C TYR A 485 -25.98 -8.80 -0.18
N VAL A 486 -27.32 -8.84 -0.33
CA VAL A 486 -28.23 -8.07 0.53
C VAL A 486 -28.25 -8.64 1.95
N MET A 487 -28.29 -9.97 2.10
CA MET A 487 -28.20 -10.60 3.42
C MET A 487 -26.89 -10.27 4.14
N GLU A 488 -25.75 -10.34 3.45
CA GLU A 488 -24.45 -10.01 4.04
C GLU A 488 -24.42 -8.54 4.49
N ALA A 489 -24.99 -7.63 3.71
CA ALA A 489 -25.09 -6.22 4.08
C ALA A 489 -26.07 -5.98 5.24
N CYS A 490 -27.24 -6.65 5.26
CA CYS A 490 -28.15 -6.63 6.41
C CYS A 490 -27.44 -7.08 7.69
N CYS A 491 -26.66 -8.17 7.64
CA CYS A 491 -25.92 -8.66 8.80
C CYS A 491 -24.83 -7.68 9.27
N LYS A 492 -24.19 -6.94 8.35
CA LYS A 492 -23.18 -5.91 8.70
C LYS A 492 -23.81 -4.69 9.38
N GLU A 493 -25.02 -4.31 8.98
CA GLU A 493 -25.77 -3.18 9.55
C GLU A 493 -26.68 -3.58 10.73
N ASP A 494 -26.45 -4.75 11.35
CA ASP A 494 -27.25 -5.30 12.47
C ASP A 494 -28.77 -5.49 12.17
N LEU A 495 -29.14 -5.57 10.89
CA LEU A 495 -30.51 -5.76 10.42
C LEU A 495 -30.90 -7.25 10.32
N LEU A 496 -30.85 -7.97 11.45
CA LEU A 496 -31.08 -9.42 11.49
C LEU A 496 -32.50 -9.84 11.10
N ARG A 497 -33.52 -9.04 11.47
CA ARG A 497 -34.92 -9.31 11.10
C ARG A 497 -35.13 -9.24 9.57
N PRO A 498 -34.69 -8.18 8.86
CA PRO A 498 -34.66 -8.17 7.40
C PRO A 498 -33.86 -9.34 6.79
N ALA A 499 -32.72 -9.72 7.36
CA ALA A 499 -31.94 -10.85 6.87
C ALA A 499 -32.70 -12.18 6.94
N LYS A 500 -33.44 -12.45 8.03
CA LYS A 500 -34.33 -13.64 8.14
C LYS A 500 -35.44 -13.63 7.09
N LYS A 501 -36.09 -12.48 6.86
CA LYS A 501 -37.13 -12.37 5.82
C LYS A 501 -36.58 -12.66 4.42
N LEU A 502 -35.38 -12.17 4.13
CA LEU A 502 -34.68 -12.44 2.86
C LEU A 502 -34.35 -13.92 2.67
N TRP A 503 -33.97 -14.60 3.76
CA TRP A 503 -33.79 -16.05 3.76
C TRP A 503 -35.09 -16.78 3.40
N ASP A 504 -36.19 -16.47 4.08
CA ASP A 504 -37.49 -17.11 3.80
C ASP A 504 -37.96 -16.82 2.35
N GLU A 505 -37.76 -15.59 1.87
CA GLU A 505 -38.06 -15.17 0.50
C GLU A 505 -37.23 -15.95 -0.54
N MET A 506 -35.96 -16.19 -0.26
CA MET A 506 -35.06 -16.95 -1.12
C MET A 506 -35.58 -18.38 -1.36
N PHE A 507 -35.91 -19.12 -0.30
CA PHE A 507 -36.45 -20.48 -0.43
C PHE A 507 -37.85 -20.50 -1.05
N SER A 508 -38.70 -19.53 -0.72
CA SER A 508 -40.04 -19.39 -1.31
C SER A 508 -39.98 -19.13 -2.82
N SER A 509 -38.89 -18.51 -3.30
CA SER A 509 -38.64 -18.28 -4.72
C SER A 509 -38.00 -19.48 -5.46
N GLY A 510 -37.82 -20.62 -4.79
CA GLY A 510 -37.18 -21.81 -5.37
C GLY A 510 -35.66 -21.71 -5.48
N CYS A 511 -35.03 -20.69 -4.88
CA CYS A 511 -33.58 -20.56 -4.82
C CYS A 511 -33.00 -21.32 -3.62
N CYS A 512 -32.17 -22.32 -3.89
CA CYS A 512 -31.50 -23.08 -2.83
C CYS A 512 -30.26 -22.33 -2.30
N GLY A 513 -30.16 -22.19 -0.98
CA GLY A 513 -28.97 -21.64 -0.31
C GLY A 513 -27.69 -22.40 -0.66
N ASN A 514 -26.59 -21.69 -0.85
CA ASN A 514 -25.26 -22.31 -0.94
C ASN A 514 -24.51 -22.14 0.38
N LEU A 515 -23.32 -22.75 0.50
CA LEU A 515 -22.46 -22.66 1.69
C LEU A 515 -22.29 -21.21 2.19
N LYS A 516 -22.10 -20.25 1.26
CA LYS A 516 -21.97 -18.83 1.60
C LYS A 516 -23.26 -18.28 2.25
N THR A 517 -24.44 -18.65 1.76
CA THR A 517 -25.74 -18.24 2.32
C THR A 517 -25.88 -18.66 3.78
N TYR A 518 -25.58 -19.93 4.09
CA TYR A 518 -25.61 -20.45 5.45
C TYR A 518 -24.58 -19.76 6.34
N ASN A 519 -23.33 -19.62 5.86
CA ASN A 519 -22.25 -18.99 6.63
C ASN A 519 -22.54 -17.52 6.98
N ILE A 520 -23.25 -16.77 6.13
CA ILE A 520 -23.64 -15.37 6.44
C ILE A 520 -24.52 -15.33 7.71
N LEU A 521 -25.51 -16.21 7.80
CA LEU A 521 -26.44 -16.23 8.93
C LEU A 521 -25.84 -16.90 10.15
N ILE A 522 -25.18 -18.05 10.01
CA ILE A 522 -24.52 -18.76 11.12
C ILE A 522 -23.55 -17.80 11.82
N ARG A 523 -22.71 -17.09 11.07
CA ARG A 523 -21.82 -16.05 11.62
C ARG A 523 -22.60 -15.02 12.42
N LYS A 524 -23.66 -14.45 11.85
CA LYS A 524 -24.38 -13.35 12.50
C LYS A 524 -25.12 -13.80 13.76
N PHE A 525 -25.77 -14.97 13.74
CA PHE A 525 -26.42 -15.53 14.92
C PHE A 525 -25.42 -15.83 16.03
N SER A 526 -24.25 -16.38 15.67
CA SER A 526 -23.17 -16.59 16.63
C SER A 526 -22.66 -15.29 17.25
N GLU A 527 -22.45 -14.24 16.46
CA GLU A 527 -21.99 -12.92 16.94
C GLU A 527 -23.00 -12.28 17.92
N VAL A 528 -24.30 -12.43 17.64
CA VAL A 528 -25.39 -11.87 18.46
C VAL A 528 -25.68 -12.71 19.72
N GLY A 529 -25.07 -13.90 19.87
CA GLY A 529 -25.35 -14.81 20.97
C GLY A 529 -26.72 -15.47 20.84
N GLN A 530 -27.04 -15.95 19.63
CA GLN A 530 -28.20 -16.77 19.29
C GLN A 530 -27.71 -18.11 18.71
N ALA A 531 -26.95 -18.84 19.50
CA ALA A 531 -26.25 -20.07 19.12
C ALA A 531 -27.22 -21.21 18.77
N GLU A 532 -28.43 -21.24 19.34
CA GLU A 532 -29.44 -22.25 18.99
C GLU A 532 -29.92 -22.06 17.54
N GLU A 533 -30.22 -20.83 17.13
CA GLU A 533 -30.56 -20.52 15.74
C GLU A 533 -29.40 -20.81 14.78
N ALA A 534 -28.17 -20.49 15.18
CA ALA A 534 -26.98 -20.83 14.41
C ALA A 534 -26.83 -22.36 14.23
N LYS A 535 -27.08 -23.12 15.31
CA LYS A 535 -27.05 -24.58 15.34
C LYS A 535 -28.13 -25.17 14.42
N MET A 536 -29.36 -24.67 14.51
CA MET A 536 -30.46 -25.09 13.64
C MET A 536 -30.14 -24.88 12.15
N LEU A 537 -29.54 -23.74 11.79
CA LEU A 537 -29.08 -23.49 10.42
C LEU A 537 -27.95 -24.43 9.99
N PHE A 538 -27.03 -24.75 10.88
CA PHE A 538 -25.94 -25.68 10.61
C PHE A 538 -26.45 -27.10 10.33
N TYR A 539 -27.41 -27.61 11.10
CA TYR A 539 -28.02 -28.92 10.82
C TYR A 539 -28.90 -28.88 9.57
N HIS A 540 -29.65 -27.80 9.34
CA HIS A 540 -30.40 -27.62 8.10
C HIS A 540 -29.48 -27.62 6.86
N MET A 541 -28.26 -27.11 6.98
CA MET A 541 -27.24 -27.17 5.92
C MET A 541 -26.86 -28.62 5.57
N LEU A 542 -26.64 -29.44 6.60
CA LEU A 542 -26.33 -30.87 6.45
C LEU A 542 -27.50 -31.64 5.83
N ASP A 543 -28.72 -31.39 6.30
CA ASP A 543 -29.94 -32.07 5.79
C ASP A 543 -30.20 -31.75 4.32
N LYS A 544 -29.80 -30.56 3.86
CA LYS A 544 -29.87 -30.15 2.44
C LYS A 544 -28.68 -30.62 1.61
N GLY A 545 -27.75 -31.37 2.18
CA GLY A 545 -26.56 -31.90 1.50
C GLY A 545 -25.48 -30.85 1.21
N VAL A 546 -25.52 -29.69 1.88
CA VAL A 546 -24.48 -28.67 1.79
C VAL A 546 -23.39 -28.99 2.81
N THR A 547 -22.17 -29.23 2.35
CA THR A 547 -21.05 -29.60 3.22
C THR A 547 -20.50 -28.38 3.98
N PRO A 548 -20.50 -28.40 5.33
CA PRO A 548 -19.89 -27.34 6.13
C PRO A 548 -18.39 -27.19 5.84
N ASP A 549 -17.89 -25.95 5.87
CA ASP A 549 -16.46 -25.65 5.78
C ASP A 549 -15.88 -25.23 7.15
N VAL A 550 -14.58 -24.92 7.17
CA VAL A 550 -13.88 -24.41 8.37
C VAL A 550 -14.66 -23.24 8.97
N ALA A 551 -15.13 -22.30 8.15
CA ALA A 551 -15.84 -21.12 8.61
C ALA A 551 -17.19 -21.45 9.26
N SER A 552 -17.97 -22.39 8.70
CA SER A 552 -19.23 -22.86 9.30
C SER A 552 -19.02 -23.35 10.74
N TYR A 553 -18.02 -24.21 10.93
CA TYR A 553 -17.69 -24.76 12.24
C TYR A 553 -17.15 -23.70 13.19
N THR A 554 -16.20 -22.87 12.73
CA THR A 554 -15.60 -21.81 13.55
C THR A 554 -16.65 -20.83 14.05
N PHE A 555 -17.58 -20.38 13.18
CA PHE A 555 -18.63 -19.46 13.59
C PHE A 555 -19.56 -20.08 14.63
N LEU A 556 -20.01 -21.33 14.43
CA LEU A 556 -20.90 -21.98 15.39
C LEU A 556 -20.20 -22.25 16.73
N LEU A 557 -18.95 -22.72 16.71
CA LEU A 557 -18.14 -22.91 17.93
C LEU A 557 -17.95 -21.58 18.68
N GLN A 558 -17.68 -20.49 17.96
CA GLN A 558 -17.58 -19.17 18.57
C GLN A 558 -18.89 -18.74 19.25
N GLY A 559 -20.04 -18.98 18.61
CA GLY A 559 -21.36 -18.70 19.19
C GLY A 559 -21.65 -19.55 20.43
N LEU A 560 -21.34 -20.84 20.40
CA LEU A 560 -21.53 -21.75 21.54
C LEU A 560 -20.63 -21.38 22.73
N CYS A 561 -19.37 -21.02 22.48
CA CYS A 561 -18.49 -20.45 23.50
C CYS A 561 -19.02 -19.14 24.06
N GLN A 562 -19.65 -18.30 23.23
CA GLN A 562 -20.18 -17.00 23.65
C GLN A 562 -21.38 -17.12 24.59
N GLU A 563 -22.15 -18.20 24.50
CA GLU A 563 -23.26 -18.53 25.42
C GLU A 563 -22.86 -19.51 26.55
N ASP A 564 -21.57 -19.76 26.76
CA ASP A 564 -21.06 -20.73 27.76
C ASP A 564 -21.60 -22.17 27.61
N ARG A 565 -22.04 -22.57 26.40
CA ARG A 565 -22.53 -23.94 26.10
C ARG A 565 -21.39 -24.86 25.69
N LEU A 566 -20.49 -25.13 26.62
CA LEU A 566 -19.24 -25.86 26.38
C LEU A 566 -19.45 -27.28 25.84
N GLU A 567 -20.33 -28.07 26.45
CA GLU A 567 -20.55 -29.46 26.09
C GLU A 567 -20.95 -29.59 24.61
N ALA A 568 -21.87 -28.74 24.16
CA ALA A 568 -22.30 -28.68 22.76
C ALA A 568 -21.16 -28.25 21.82
N ALA A 569 -20.25 -27.38 22.26
CA ALA A 569 -19.09 -26.98 21.48
C ALA A 569 -18.09 -28.14 21.32
N PHE A 570 -17.82 -28.89 22.40
CA PHE A 570 -16.98 -30.09 22.36
C PHE A 570 -17.58 -31.18 21.45
N GLU A 571 -18.88 -31.43 21.55
CA GLU A 571 -19.58 -32.37 20.67
C GLU A 571 -19.46 -31.99 19.19
N LEU A 572 -19.64 -30.69 18.88
CA LEU A 572 -19.52 -30.18 17.52
C LEU A 572 -18.09 -30.31 16.97
N TYR A 573 -17.08 -30.01 17.79
CA TYR A 573 -15.69 -30.21 17.41
C TYR A 573 -15.38 -31.70 17.17
N ASN A 574 -15.81 -32.60 18.06
CA ASN A 574 -15.66 -34.04 17.86
C ASN A 574 -16.36 -34.54 16.58
N LYS A 575 -17.45 -33.90 16.17
CA LYS A 575 -18.10 -34.16 14.87
C LYS A 575 -17.22 -33.74 13.69
N SER A 576 -16.53 -32.60 13.75
CA SER A 576 -15.53 -32.21 12.72
C SER A 576 -14.40 -33.22 12.61
N VAL A 577 -13.89 -33.74 13.74
CA VAL A 577 -12.83 -34.78 13.76
C VAL A 577 -13.28 -36.06 13.06
N LYS A 578 -14.54 -36.48 13.25
CA LYS A 578 -15.11 -37.64 12.57
C LYS A 578 -15.34 -37.43 11.08
N GLN A 579 -15.55 -36.19 10.65
CA GLN A 579 -15.82 -35.86 9.25
C GLN A 579 -14.53 -35.74 8.44
N ASP A 580 -13.56 -34.97 8.93
CA ASP A 580 -12.25 -34.79 8.30
C ASP A 580 -11.22 -34.29 9.33
N ILE A 581 -10.08 -34.99 9.39
CA ILE A 581 -8.98 -34.69 10.29
C ILE A 581 -8.30 -33.36 9.90
N ILE A 582 -8.24 -33.02 8.60
CA ILE A 582 -7.63 -31.77 8.12
C ILE A 582 -8.53 -30.59 8.52
N LEU A 583 -9.83 -30.71 8.26
CA LEU A 583 -10.83 -29.74 8.72
C LEU A 583 -10.75 -29.49 10.24
N ALA A 584 -10.66 -30.54 11.06
CA ALA A 584 -10.56 -30.41 12.51
C ALA A 584 -9.29 -29.68 12.96
N LYS A 585 -8.16 -29.87 12.27
CA LYS A 585 -6.90 -29.14 12.54
C LYS A 585 -7.05 -27.64 12.33
N ASP A 586 -7.66 -27.24 11.22
CA ASP A 586 -7.88 -25.82 10.89
C ASP A 586 -8.84 -25.14 11.88
N ILE A 587 -9.84 -25.89 12.37
CA ILE A 587 -10.82 -25.39 13.34
C ILE A 587 -10.22 -25.26 14.76
N LEU A 588 -9.30 -26.15 15.15
CA LEU A 588 -8.79 -26.26 16.52
C LEU A 588 -8.20 -24.95 17.05
N SER A 589 -7.35 -24.27 16.26
CA SER A 589 -6.72 -23.01 16.68
C SER A 589 -7.75 -21.90 16.95
N SER A 590 -8.79 -21.85 16.11
CA SER A 590 -9.90 -20.91 16.25
C SER A 590 -10.78 -21.25 17.46
N PHE A 591 -11.02 -22.54 17.72
CA PHE A 591 -11.80 -22.99 18.87
C PHE A 591 -11.08 -22.68 20.19
N ILE A 592 -9.78 -22.95 20.28
CA ILE A 592 -8.94 -22.59 21.43
C ILE A 592 -8.93 -21.08 21.64
N SER A 593 -8.76 -20.30 20.57
CA SER A 593 -8.84 -18.83 20.64
C SER A 593 -10.19 -18.35 21.19
N SER A 594 -11.28 -19.00 20.80
CA SER A 594 -12.64 -18.67 21.25
C SER A 594 -12.84 -18.97 22.74
N LEU A 595 -12.43 -20.16 23.20
CA LEU A 595 -12.47 -20.55 24.62
C LEU A 595 -11.63 -19.61 25.49
N CYS A 596 -10.42 -19.27 25.02
CA CYS A 596 -9.54 -18.34 25.71
C CYS A 596 -10.13 -16.93 25.84
N ARG A 597 -10.73 -16.39 24.78
CA ARG A 597 -11.40 -15.07 24.83
C ARG A 597 -12.53 -15.00 25.85
N LYS A 598 -13.13 -16.13 26.20
CA LYS A 598 -14.22 -16.22 27.19
C LYS A 598 -13.72 -16.52 28.61
N GLY A 599 -12.41 -16.70 28.79
CA GLY A 599 -11.82 -17.04 30.09
C GLY A 599 -11.94 -18.53 30.45
N GLN A 600 -12.41 -19.39 29.55
CA GLN A 600 -12.57 -20.83 29.77
C GLN A 600 -11.24 -21.58 29.54
N LEU A 601 -10.19 -21.15 30.25
CA LEU A 601 -8.81 -21.56 30.04
C LEU A 601 -8.57 -23.04 30.41
N MET A 602 -9.21 -23.51 31.47
CA MET A 602 -9.16 -24.93 31.88
C MET A 602 -9.80 -25.85 30.84
N ALA A 603 -10.91 -25.44 30.22
CA ALA A 603 -11.56 -26.23 29.18
C ALA A 603 -10.68 -26.31 27.92
N ALA A 604 -10.03 -25.20 27.55
CA ALA A 604 -9.09 -25.16 26.44
C ALA A 604 -7.85 -26.03 26.66
N SER A 605 -7.27 -26.03 27.86
CA SER A 605 -6.15 -26.93 28.21
C SER A 605 -6.60 -28.39 28.16
N LYS A 606 -7.74 -28.74 28.77
CA LYS A 606 -8.29 -30.10 28.72
C LYS A 606 -8.55 -30.57 27.30
N LEU A 607 -9.07 -29.70 26.42
CA LEU A 607 -9.28 -30.04 25.01
C LEU A 607 -7.97 -30.46 24.35
N LEU A 608 -6.92 -29.64 24.44
CA LEU A 608 -5.62 -29.95 23.85
C LEU A 608 -5.00 -31.21 24.46
N CYS A 609 -5.13 -31.41 25.77
CA CYS A 609 -4.65 -32.61 26.46
C CYS A 609 -5.44 -33.88 26.09
N SER A 610 -6.67 -33.74 25.59
CA SER A 610 -7.53 -34.86 25.17
C SER A 610 -7.34 -35.29 23.71
N LEU A 611 -6.63 -34.49 22.90
CA LEU A 611 -6.45 -34.75 21.47
C LEU A 611 -5.20 -35.61 21.19
N ASN A 612 -5.30 -36.50 20.21
CA ASN A 612 -4.15 -37.24 19.69
C ASN A 612 -3.13 -36.27 19.06
N LEU A 613 -1.84 -36.55 19.27
CA LEU A 613 -0.69 -35.70 18.88
C LEU A 613 -0.65 -35.32 17.38
N ASP A 614 -1.34 -36.06 16.50
CA ASP A 614 -1.44 -35.73 15.08
C ASP A 614 -2.36 -34.53 14.79
N ILE A 615 -3.26 -34.15 15.70
CA ILE A 615 -4.26 -33.08 15.53
C ILE A 615 -3.84 -31.78 16.24
N GLY A 616 -3.09 -31.88 17.34
CA GLY A 616 -2.60 -30.74 18.12
C GLY A 616 -1.43 -30.02 17.44
N HIS A 617 -1.71 -28.96 16.69
CA HIS A 617 -0.66 -28.09 16.15
C HIS A 617 -0.02 -27.23 17.24
N ALA A 618 1.30 -27.02 17.16
CA ALA A 618 2.05 -26.13 18.06
C ALA A 618 1.41 -24.73 18.17
N GLU A 619 0.80 -24.23 17.10
CA GLU A 619 0.09 -22.94 17.08
C GLU A 619 -1.08 -22.87 18.08
N SER A 620 -1.88 -23.93 18.20
CA SER A 620 -3.00 -23.98 19.16
C SER A 620 -2.51 -23.98 20.62
N HIS A 621 -1.39 -24.66 20.89
CA HIS A 621 -0.73 -24.62 22.20
C HIS A 621 -0.14 -23.23 22.49
N ILE A 622 0.48 -22.57 21.50
CA ILE A 622 0.99 -21.20 21.64
C ILE A 622 -0.15 -20.22 21.94
N ILE A 623 -1.29 -20.33 21.24
CA ILE A 623 -2.48 -19.48 21.49
C ILE A 623 -2.97 -19.64 22.93
N LEU A 624 -3.14 -20.88 23.42
CA LEU A 624 -3.56 -21.14 24.79
C LEU A 624 -2.58 -20.54 25.81
N LEU A 625 -1.28 -20.78 25.62
CA LEU A 625 -0.25 -20.32 26.55
C LEU A 625 -0.12 -18.80 26.60
N LYS A 626 -0.31 -18.11 25.45
CA LYS A 626 -0.43 -16.65 25.43
C LYS A 626 -1.60 -16.18 26.28
N CYS A 627 -2.79 -16.76 26.07
CA CYS A 627 -3.97 -16.36 26.81
C CYS A 627 -3.88 -16.68 28.31
N LEU A 628 -3.26 -17.80 28.68
CA LEU A 628 -2.98 -18.14 30.09
C LEU A 628 -1.98 -17.16 30.72
N ALA A 629 -0.95 -16.75 29.99
CA ALA A 629 -0.01 -15.73 30.43
C ALA A 629 -0.72 -14.37 30.62
N ASP A 630 -1.53 -13.95 29.66
CA ASP A 630 -2.32 -12.71 29.72
C ASP A 630 -3.32 -12.72 30.89
N ALA A 631 -3.92 -13.88 31.19
CA ALA A 631 -4.83 -14.07 32.31
C ALA A 631 -4.14 -14.30 33.68
N GLN A 632 -2.80 -14.34 33.73
CA GLN A 632 -1.98 -14.64 34.92
C GLN A 632 -2.23 -16.04 35.55
N GLU A 633 -2.83 -16.96 34.82
CA GLU A 633 -3.09 -18.34 35.24
C GLU A 633 -1.88 -19.25 34.99
N ILE A 634 -0.73 -18.85 35.55
CA ILE A 634 0.57 -19.52 35.39
C ILE A 634 0.56 -21.00 35.82
N PRO A 635 -0.15 -21.42 36.90
CA PRO A 635 -0.16 -22.83 37.31
C PRO A 635 -0.72 -23.78 36.25
N ILE A 636 -1.82 -23.38 35.60
CA ILE A 636 -2.48 -24.17 34.53
C ILE A 636 -1.53 -24.31 33.35
N ALA A 637 -0.83 -23.23 33.01
CA ALA A 637 0.10 -23.20 31.90
C ALA A 637 1.35 -24.06 32.13
N ILE A 638 1.86 -24.11 33.37
CA ILE A 638 2.94 -25.02 33.75
C ILE A 638 2.47 -26.48 33.66
N GLU A 639 1.29 -26.80 34.18
CA GLU A 639 0.72 -28.15 34.10
C GLU A 639 0.54 -28.60 32.64
N HIS A 640 0.02 -27.71 31.79
CA HIS A 640 -0.13 -27.95 30.36
C HIS A 640 1.21 -28.21 29.68
N LEU A 641 2.25 -27.43 30.00
CA LEU A 641 3.59 -27.63 29.45
C LEU A 641 4.26 -28.93 29.94
N LYS A 642 4.01 -29.35 31.19
CA LYS A 642 4.46 -30.66 31.69
C LYS A 642 3.85 -31.79 30.87
N TRP A 643 2.55 -31.70 30.61
CA TRP A 643 1.86 -32.66 29.75
C TRP A 643 2.44 -32.68 28.32
N VAL A 644 2.68 -31.51 27.71
CA VAL A 644 3.28 -31.42 26.37
C VAL A 644 4.70 -32.03 26.36
N GLN A 645 5.50 -31.78 27.40
CA GLN A 645 6.84 -32.34 27.54
C GLN A 645 6.80 -33.87 27.61
N GLU A 646 5.90 -34.43 28.41
CA GLU A 646 5.74 -35.88 28.58
C GLU A 646 5.29 -36.58 27.29
N LYS A 647 4.44 -35.92 26.49
CA LYS A 647 3.88 -36.50 25.27
C LYS A 647 4.74 -36.28 24.02
N SER A 648 5.41 -35.13 23.91
CA SER A 648 6.23 -34.79 22.73
C SER A 648 7.28 -33.70 23.04
N PRO A 649 8.53 -34.09 23.34
CA PRO A 649 9.61 -33.14 23.62
C PRO A 649 9.95 -32.20 22.45
N SER A 650 9.76 -32.66 21.20
CA SER A 650 10.00 -31.85 19.99
C SER A 650 8.98 -30.71 19.84
N MET A 651 7.70 -30.97 20.12
CA MET A 651 6.65 -29.95 20.05
C MET A 651 6.84 -28.85 21.09
N LEU A 652 7.38 -29.21 22.26
CA LEU A 652 7.72 -28.24 23.29
C LEU A 652 8.74 -27.21 22.80
N GLN A 653 9.72 -27.64 22.00
CA GLN A 653 10.71 -26.75 21.39
C GLN A 653 10.07 -25.79 20.38
N ASP A 654 9.13 -26.28 19.55
CA ASP A 654 8.37 -25.45 18.60
C ASP A 654 7.46 -24.44 19.31
N ILE A 655 6.85 -24.84 20.43
CA ILE A 655 6.00 -23.96 21.25
C ILE A 655 6.83 -22.86 21.90
N CYS A 656 7.97 -23.20 22.51
CA CYS A 656 8.86 -22.24 23.15
C CYS A 656 9.40 -21.22 22.13
N THR A 657 9.84 -21.66 20.95
CA THR A 657 10.30 -20.76 19.89
C THR A 657 9.18 -19.86 19.36
N GLY A 658 7.97 -20.38 19.19
CA GLY A 658 6.80 -19.60 18.78
C GLY A 658 6.32 -18.58 19.82
N LEU A 659 6.40 -18.91 21.12
CA LEU A 659 6.12 -17.96 22.21
C LEU A 659 7.12 -16.81 22.22
N LEU A 660 8.41 -17.09 22.01
CA LEU A 660 9.46 -16.07 21.91
C LEU A 660 9.27 -15.17 20.70
N ALA A 661 8.95 -15.74 19.54
CA ALA A 661 8.63 -14.97 18.34
C ALA A 661 7.38 -14.08 18.51
N SER A 662 6.55 -14.36 19.51
CA SER A 662 5.35 -13.58 19.78
C SER A 662 5.60 -12.37 20.67
N LEU A 663 6.65 -12.39 21.49
CA LEU A 663 7.07 -11.25 22.33
C LEU A 663 7.41 -10.01 21.50
N SER A 664 8.01 -10.17 20.33
CA SER A 664 8.33 -9.06 19.41
C SER A 664 7.10 -8.42 18.77
N SER A 665 6.01 -9.18 18.66
CA SER A 665 4.76 -8.74 18.02
C SER A 665 3.68 -8.21 18.99
N ALA A 666 3.81 -8.54 20.29
CA ALA A 666 2.80 -8.29 21.31
C ALA A 666 2.71 -6.81 21.70
N THR A 667 1.50 -6.33 22.00
CA THR A 667 1.25 -4.97 22.49
C THR A 667 1.52 -4.80 23.99
N CYS A 668 1.54 -5.91 24.76
CA CYS A 668 1.87 -5.97 26.20
C CYS A 668 2.66 -7.27 26.48
N PRO A 669 4.00 -7.27 26.40
CA PRO A 669 4.80 -8.49 26.55
C PRO A 669 5.09 -8.89 28.01
N GLU A 670 4.77 -8.04 29.01
CA GLU A 670 5.06 -8.28 30.43
C GLU A 670 4.50 -9.61 30.97
N PRO A 671 3.22 -9.99 30.71
CA PRO A 671 2.67 -11.24 31.23
C PRO A 671 3.36 -12.47 30.65
N ILE A 672 3.74 -12.42 29.37
CA ILE A 672 4.45 -13.49 28.66
C ILE A 672 5.90 -13.61 29.16
N LEU A 673 6.56 -12.50 29.47
CA LEU A 673 7.92 -12.49 30.05
C LEU A 673 7.95 -13.09 31.45
N LEU A 674 6.99 -12.73 32.32
CA LEU A 674 6.84 -13.31 33.65
C LEU A 674 6.55 -14.80 33.57
N PHE A 675 5.70 -15.19 32.62
CA PHE A 675 5.38 -16.59 32.36
C PHE A 675 6.62 -17.41 31.94
N LEU A 676 7.42 -16.91 30.99
CA LEU A 676 8.64 -17.58 30.53
C LEU A 676 9.70 -17.73 31.63
N GLN A 677 9.83 -16.76 32.54
CA GLN A 677 10.71 -16.86 33.71
C GLN A 677 10.28 -17.99 34.65
N ARG A 678 8.98 -18.10 34.93
CA ARG A 678 8.45 -19.18 35.78
C ARG A 678 8.59 -20.56 35.15
N ILE A 679 8.49 -20.66 33.82
CA ILE A 679 8.78 -21.91 33.09
C ILE A 679 10.27 -22.26 33.21
N GLN A 680 11.17 -21.28 33.09
CA GLN A 680 12.61 -21.50 33.20
C GLN A 680 12.97 -22.15 34.55
N ASP A 681 12.39 -21.66 35.65
CA ASP A 681 12.61 -22.18 37.00
C ASP A 681 12.14 -23.64 37.17
N VAL A 682 11.10 -24.06 36.45
CA VAL A 682 10.43 -25.36 36.65
C VAL A 682 11.02 -26.47 35.79
N PHE A 683 11.46 -26.15 34.57
CA PHE A 683 11.82 -27.17 33.58
C PHE A 683 13.33 -27.32 33.31
N ASN A 684 14.17 -26.45 33.89
CA ASN A 684 15.63 -26.53 33.87
C ASN A 684 16.20 -26.90 32.47
N PHE A 685 15.77 -26.16 31.44
CA PHE A 685 16.16 -26.44 30.05
C PHE A 685 17.57 -25.90 29.74
N PRO A 686 18.53 -26.74 29.31
CA PRO A 686 19.88 -26.28 28.94
C PRO A 686 19.90 -25.36 27.69
N TYR A 687 18.81 -25.32 26.91
CA TYR A 687 18.65 -24.43 25.74
C TYR A 687 18.15 -23.02 26.08
N PHE A 688 17.49 -22.82 27.23
CA PHE A 688 16.95 -21.52 27.66
C PHE A 688 18.06 -20.56 28.12
N GLU A 689 19.13 -21.09 28.72
CA GLU A 689 20.27 -20.30 29.19
C GLU A 689 21.09 -19.68 28.04
N GLY A 690 21.22 -20.36 26.90
CA GLY A 690 22.11 -19.92 25.82
C GLY A 690 21.52 -18.90 24.83
N TYR A 691 20.20 -18.92 24.60
CA TYR A 691 19.56 -18.12 23.54
C TYR A 691 18.41 -17.23 24.04
N VAL A 692 17.72 -17.64 25.10
CA VAL A 692 16.48 -17.00 25.58
C VAL A 692 16.75 -16.00 26.71
N GLN A 693 17.64 -16.33 27.63
CA GLN A 693 18.12 -15.45 28.71
C GLN A 693 18.63 -14.08 28.20
N PRO A 694 19.47 -14.00 27.15
CA PRO A 694 19.92 -12.72 26.62
C PRO A 694 18.76 -11.88 26.07
N GLN A 695 17.82 -12.49 25.35
CA GLN A 695 16.67 -11.77 24.76
C GLN A 695 15.67 -11.29 25.83
N ILE A 696 15.38 -12.12 26.85
CA ILE A 696 14.55 -11.71 28.01
C ILE A 696 15.23 -10.58 28.77
N MET A 697 16.56 -10.62 28.96
CA MET A 697 17.33 -9.58 29.64
C MET A 697 17.34 -8.26 28.85
N ILE A 698 17.50 -8.33 27.52
CA ILE A 698 17.41 -7.17 26.62
C ILE A 698 16.01 -6.54 26.72
N ILE A 699 14.94 -7.32 26.53
CA ILE A 699 13.57 -6.79 26.59
C ILE A 699 13.25 -6.20 27.97
N ARG A 700 13.65 -6.87 29.07
CA ARG A 700 13.48 -6.38 30.44
C ARG A 700 14.20 -5.04 30.66
N ASN A 701 15.43 -4.90 30.21
CA ASN A 701 16.18 -3.66 30.33
C ASN A 701 15.48 -2.54 29.56
N MET A 702 14.97 -2.78 28.35
CA MET A 702 14.24 -1.77 27.58
C MET A 702 12.93 -1.34 28.23
N MET A 703 12.17 -2.27 28.79
CA MET A 703 10.92 -1.95 29.50
C MET A 703 11.18 -1.19 30.81
N LYS A 704 12.23 -1.57 31.53
CA LYS A 704 12.66 -0.86 32.75
C LYS A 704 13.10 0.57 32.43
N THR A 705 13.88 0.78 31.37
CA THR A 705 14.27 2.12 30.92
C THR A 705 13.04 2.96 30.52
N LEU A 706 12.05 2.39 29.83
CA LEU A 706 10.80 3.08 29.48
C LEU A 706 9.96 3.43 30.72
N HIS A 707 9.87 2.53 31.70
CA HIS A 707 9.11 2.75 32.92
C HIS A 707 9.78 3.79 33.83
N ASP A 708 11.10 3.72 34.00
CA ASP A 708 11.87 4.69 34.79
C ASP A 708 11.82 6.09 34.13
N SER A 709 11.82 6.16 32.80
CA SER A 709 11.64 7.42 32.04
C SER A 709 10.24 8.01 32.22
N ALA A 710 9.20 7.18 32.22
CA ALA A 710 7.81 7.62 32.45
C ALA A 710 7.57 8.05 33.92
N TRP A 711 8.15 7.32 34.88
CA TRP A 711 8.04 7.61 36.32
C TRP A 711 8.78 8.91 36.70
N SER A 712 9.96 9.15 36.12
CA SER A 712 10.69 10.42 36.31
C SER A 712 9.92 11.63 35.75
N MET A 713 9.12 11.45 34.68
CA MET A 713 8.27 12.51 34.11
C MET A 713 7.01 12.81 34.95
N GLU A 714 6.46 11.83 35.67
CA GLU A 714 5.25 12.02 36.49
C GLU A 714 5.51 12.68 37.85
N HIS A 715 6.73 12.56 38.40
CA HIS A 715 7.01 12.95 39.79
C HIS A 715 8.03 14.07 39.97
N ASP A 716 8.82 14.43 38.95
CA ASP A 716 9.70 15.61 39.04
C ASP A 716 10.04 16.22 37.66
N PRO A 717 9.11 17.03 37.07
CA PRO A 717 9.28 17.59 35.72
C PRO A 717 10.36 18.69 35.61
N GLY A 718 11.06 19.01 36.71
CA GLY A 718 12.03 20.11 36.78
C GLY A 718 13.50 19.71 36.86
N ASN A 719 13.84 18.41 36.96
CA ASN A 719 15.21 17.96 37.15
C ASN A 719 15.77 17.30 35.89
N ILE A 720 16.16 18.11 34.89
CA ILE A 720 16.78 17.66 33.62
C ILE A 720 18.31 17.46 33.81
N ASN A 721 18.76 17.03 34.99
CA ASN A 721 20.13 16.57 35.20
C ASN A 721 20.09 15.18 35.82
N ALA A 722 20.42 14.18 34.98
CA ALA A 722 20.39 12.75 35.25
C ALA A 722 21.09 12.33 36.57
N PRO A 723 20.79 11.12 37.10
CA PRO A 723 21.68 10.47 38.06
C PRO A 723 22.97 10.05 37.35
N ASN A 724 23.97 10.93 37.39
CA ASN A 724 25.37 10.62 37.08
C ASN A 724 25.98 9.78 38.20
N GLU A 725 25.55 8.53 38.39
CA GLU A 725 26.27 7.53 39.21
C GLU A 725 25.93 6.11 38.71
N LEU A 726 26.36 5.79 37.48
CA LEU A 726 26.50 4.41 37.01
C LEU A 726 27.72 3.77 37.68
N GLY A 727 27.53 3.26 38.91
CA GLY A 727 28.53 2.43 39.58
C GLY A 727 28.76 1.12 38.82
N SER A 728 29.94 1.00 38.20
CA SER A 728 30.71 -0.25 38.00
C SER A 728 29.90 -1.55 37.84
N ILE A 729 29.46 -1.87 36.62
CA ILE A 729 29.11 -3.25 36.24
C ILE A 729 30.40 -3.94 35.78
N HIS A 730 31.14 -4.55 36.70
CA HIS A 730 32.16 -5.55 36.35
C HIS A 730 31.47 -6.90 36.16
N GLY A 731 31.18 -7.24 34.90
CA GLY A 731 30.81 -8.57 34.43
C GLY A 731 31.48 -8.85 33.07
N PRO A 732 31.71 -10.11 32.68
CA PRO A 732 32.48 -10.43 31.48
C PRO A 732 31.77 -9.94 30.19
N PRO A 733 32.52 -9.62 29.13
CA PRO A 733 31.99 -9.00 27.93
C PRO A 733 31.11 -10.00 27.15
N ILE A 734 29.81 -9.70 27.05
CA ILE A 734 28.89 -10.42 26.18
C ILE A 734 29.04 -9.84 24.77
N PHE A 735 29.65 -10.61 23.87
CA PHE A 735 29.67 -10.32 22.44
C PHE A 735 28.27 -10.57 21.85
N LEU A 736 27.63 -9.53 21.32
CA LEU A 736 26.42 -9.65 20.49
C LEU A 736 26.80 -9.52 19.00
N PRO A 737 26.36 -10.42 18.11
CA PRO A 737 26.54 -10.26 16.67
C PRO A 737 25.53 -9.27 16.07
N PRO A 738 25.85 -8.53 14.99
CA PRO A 738 25.01 -7.44 14.49
C PRO A 738 23.99 -7.91 13.45
N GLY A 739 22.74 -7.42 13.57
CA GLY A 739 21.82 -7.32 12.44
C GLY A 739 20.43 -7.93 12.65
N ASN A 740 19.54 -7.17 13.29
CA ASN A 740 18.08 -7.06 13.04
C ASN A 740 17.31 -6.50 14.26
N GLU A 741 17.97 -6.38 15.41
CA GLU A 741 17.32 -5.99 16.66
C GLU A 741 17.00 -4.49 16.73
N ILE A 742 17.78 -3.61 16.07
CA ILE A 742 17.55 -2.15 16.09
C ILE A 742 16.21 -1.76 15.42
N VAL A 743 15.77 -2.50 14.40
CA VAL A 743 14.50 -2.22 13.70
C VAL A 743 13.29 -2.64 14.54
N GLU A 744 13.41 -3.73 15.31
CA GLU A 744 12.39 -4.16 16.26
C GLU A 744 12.32 -3.21 17.47
N ILE A 745 13.48 -2.77 17.96
CA ILE A 745 13.58 -1.71 18.98
C ILE A 745 12.87 -0.43 18.53
N TYR A 746 13.07 -0.01 17.27
CA TYR A 746 12.43 1.20 16.71
C TYR A 746 10.90 1.04 16.55
N LYS A 747 10.42 -0.17 16.20
CA LYS A 747 8.97 -0.45 16.11
C LYS A 747 8.31 -0.48 17.49
N ILE A 748 8.99 -1.06 18.48
CA ILE A 748 8.54 -1.10 19.87
C ILE A 748 8.50 0.32 20.43
N ALA A 749 9.56 1.12 20.24
CA ALA A 749 9.60 2.53 20.65
C ALA A 749 8.47 3.36 20.02
N ARG A 750 8.18 3.18 18.74
CA ARG A 750 7.08 3.87 18.04
C ARG A 750 5.69 3.48 18.57
N LYS A 751 5.49 2.20 18.92
CA LYS A 751 4.23 1.70 19.49
C LYS A 751 4.04 2.16 20.94
N SER A 752 5.12 2.22 21.71
CA SER A 752 5.13 2.80 23.06
C SER A 752 4.80 4.30 23.02
N HIS A 753 5.26 5.03 21.99
CA HIS A 753 4.90 6.43 21.76
C HIS A 753 3.40 6.62 21.44
N GLU A 754 2.79 5.74 20.63
CA GLU A 754 1.33 5.75 20.36
C GLU A 754 0.50 5.40 21.61
N LEU A 755 0.98 4.49 22.45
CA LEU A 755 0.35 4.11 23.72
C LEU A 755 0.44 5.23 24.75
N ALA A 756 1.58 5.92 24.86
CA ALA A 756 1.74 7.09 25.71
C ALA A 756 0.84 8.26 25.27
N LEU A 757 0.71 8.49 23.96
CA LEU A 757 -0.25 9.45 23.39
C LEU A 757 -1.71 9.10 23.74
N ARG A 758 -2.08 7.81 23.69
CA ARG A 758 -3.42 7.35 24.11
C ARG A 758 -3.63 7.48 25.61
N PHE A 759 -2.62 7.17 26.42
CA PHE A 759 -2.70 7.25 27.88
C PHE A 759 -2.89 8.70 28.34
N CYS A 760 -2.14 9.65 27.76
CA CYS A 760 -2.32 11.09 27.98
C CYS A 760 -3.70 11.63 27.56
N ILE A 761 -4.36 11.01 26.58
CA ILE A 761 -5.74 11.36 26.19
C ILE A 761 -6.77 10.81 27.21
N THR A 762 -6.44 9.71 27.92
CA THR A 762 -7.35 9.03 28.85
C THR A 762 -7.16 9.39 30.33
N SER A 763 -6.01 9.93 30.73
CA SER A 763 -5.71 10.32 32.12
C SER A 763 -6.21 11.74 32.44
N LYS A 764 -7.53 11.91 32.52
CA LYS A 764 -8.12 12.95 33.40
C LYS A 764 -8.25 12.40 34.82
N PRO A 765 -7.84 13.13 35.87
CA PRO A 765 -8.03 12.64 37.24
C PRO A 765 -9.52 12.61 37.61
N LYS A 766 -9.95 11.50 38.21
CA LYS A 766 -11.24 11.42 38.92
C LYS A 766 -11.05 12.02 40.32
N SER A 767 -11.59 13.22 40.53
CA SER A 767 -12.03 13.64 41.86
C SER A 767 -13.30 14.49 41.75
N GLU A 768 -14.30 14.04 42.48
CA GLU A 768 -15.57 14.68 42.84
C GLU A 768 -16.74 14.64 41.84
N ALA A 769 -17.82 14.04 42.33
CA ALA A 769 -19.09 13.83 41.67
C ALA A 769 -19.97 15.07 41.79
N SER A 770 -20.49 15.58 40.68
CA SER A 770 -21.91 15.92 40.50
C SER A 770 -22.16 16.40 39.06
N GLU A 771 -23.40 16.27 38.60
CA GLU A 771 -23.96 16.74 37.33
C GLU A 771 -23.68 15.90 36.07
N ALA A 772 -24.50 14.86 35.95
CA ALA A 772 -24.94 14.33 34.67
C ALA A 772 -25.71 15.40 33.88
N HIS A 773 -25.05 16.12 32.97
CA HIS A 773 -25.59 16.67 31.70
C HIS A 773 -24.55 17.63 31.09
N ARG A 774 -23.71 17.14 30.15
CA ARG A 774 -23.04 17.88 29.05
C ARG A 774 -21.89 17.06 28.44
N SER A 775 -22.21 15.99 27.73
CA SER A 775 -21.30 15.30 26.80
C SER A 775 -21.69 15.58 25.34
N SER A 776 -22.13 16.82 25.06
CA SER A 776 -22.56 17.27 23.72
C SER A 776 -21.98 18.65 23.31
N GLY A 777 -21.15 19.29 24.14
CA GLY A 777 -20.72 20.68 23.92
C GLY A 777 -19.34 20.89 23.29
N ILE A 778 -18.38 19.97 23.47
CA ILE A 778 -16.97 20.25 23.14
C ILE A 778 -16.64 19.99 21.66
N PHE A 779 -17.32 19.04 21.02
CA PHE A 779 -17.19 18.82 19.57
C PHE A 779 -17.85 19.94 18.73
N LYS A 780 -18.75 20.75 19.31
CA LYS A 780 -19.39 21.88 18.63
C LYS A 780 -18.61 23.20 18.70
N TYR A 781 -17.63 23.32 19.61
CA TYR A 781 -16.83 24.54 19.76
C TYR A 781 -15.59 24.56 18.85
N ILE A 782 -15.06 23.37 18.51
CA ILE A 782 -13.92 23.22 17.59
C ILE A 782 -14.36 23.41 16.12
N ASP A 783 -15.66 23.27 15.83
CA ASP A 783 -16.23 23.41 14.49
C ASP A 783 -16.56 24.88 14.12
N GLN A 784 -16.54 25.82 15.06
CA GLN A 784 -17.02 27.20 14.84
C GLN A 784 -15.97 28.31 14.86
N HIS A 785 -14.69 28.06 15.16
CA HIS A 785 -13.65 29.11 15.15
C HIS A 785 -12.34 28.71 14.47
N GLY A 786 -12.44 28.12 13.28
CA GLY A 786 -11.34 28.06 12.32
C GLY A 786 -11.21 29.38 11.55
N ASN A 787 -10.70 30.43 12.19
CA ASN A 787 -10.07 31.59 11.53
C ASN A 787 -9.77 32.69 12.56
N LEU A 788 -8.50 32.86 12.95
CA LEU A 788 -7.88 34.15 13.35
C LEU A 788 -6.41 33.91 13.74
N MET A 789 -5.56 33.71 12.74
CA MET A 789 -4.12 33.98 12.84
C MET A 789 -3.86 35.20 11.97
N ASN A 790 -4.00 36.38 12.57
CA ASN A 790 -3.37 37.65 12.15
C ASN A 790 -3.86 38.77 13.08
N GLN A 791 -3.04 39.14 14.07
CA GLN A 791 -2.59 40.52 14.34
C GLN A 791 -1.92 40.63 15.73
N LEU A 792 -0.82 41.39 15.73
CA LEU A 792 0.16 41.56 16.80
C LEU A 792 -0.28 42.55 17.90
N THR A 793 0.44 42.47 19.02
CA THR A 793 0.94 43.54 19.93
C THR A 793 0.32 43.73 21.33
N MET A 794 1.26 43.91 22.27
CA MET A 794 1.21 44.53 23.61
C MET A 794 0.97 43.63 24.85
N THR A 795 2.04 43.51 25.64
CA THR A 795 2.13 43.09 27.06
C THR A 795 1.59 44.18 28.02
N PRO A 796 1.51 43.98 29.36
CA PRO A 796 1.34 42.75 30.18
C PRO A 796 0.20 42.86 31.22
N MET A 797 -0.35 41.74 31.75
CA MET A 797 -0.77 41.63 33.18
C MET A 797 -1.25 40.21 33.58
N VAL A 798 -0.51 39.61 34.54
CA VAL A 798 -0.87 38.64 35.61
C VAL A 798 -1.39 37.22 35.21
N PRO A 799 -0.85 36.13 35.81
CA PRO A 799 -0.85 34.80 35.19
C PRO A 799 -1.97 33.87 35.66
N PHE A 800 -2.55 33.12 34.72
CA PHE A 800 -3.32 31.91 35.00
C PHE A 800 -2.44 30.67 34.76
N LYS A 801 -2.33 29.83 35.81
CA LYS A 801 -1.63 28.55 35.83
C LYS A 801 -2.29 27.54 34.87
N GLN A 802 -1.91 27.55 33.60
CA GLN A 802 -2.17 26.43 32.66
C GLN A 802 -1.22 26.42 31.44
N GLY A 803 -0.33 27.40 31.30
CA GLY A 803 0.61 27.51 30.17
C GLY A 803 1.87 26.64 30.24
N HIS A 804 2.19 26.03 31.39
CA HIS A 804 3.45 25.28 31.55
C HIS A 804 3.50 23.96 30.76
N ALA A 805 2.37 23.29 30.52
CA ALA A 805 2.37 22.00 29.82
C ALA A 805 2.60 22.13 28.30
N ALA A 806 2.07 23.19 27.68
CA ALA A 806 2.20 23.42 26.24
C ALA A 806 3.60 23.95 25.87
N TYR A 807 4.18 24.81 26.71
CA TYR A 807 5.54 25.33 26.53
C TYR A 807 6.59 24.24 26.80
N ALA A 808 6.38 23.39 27.82
CA ALA A 808 7.23 22.23 28.07
C ALA A 808 7.18 21.21 26.92
N CYS A 809 6.02 20.97 26.29
CA CYS A 809 5.95 20.09 25.12
C CYS A 809 6.69 20.66 23.90
N ALA A 810 6.66 21.98 23.69
CA ALA A 810 7.35 22.63 22.57
C ALA A 810 8.88 22.70 22.78
N GLU A 811 9.35 22.98 24.00
CA GLU A 811 10.78 22.88 24.35
C GLU A 811 11.27 21.43 24.36
N TRP A 812 10.45 20.47 24.77
CA TRP A 812 10.78 19.04 24.72
C TRP A 812 10.90 18.53 23.28
N LEU A 813 10.03 18.98 22.36
CA LEU A 813 10.14 18.69 20.92
C LEU A 813 11.35 19.37 20.26
N TRP A 814 11.75 20.55 20.73
CA TRP A 814 12.93 21.26 20.21
C TRP A 814 14.25 20.65 20.73
N MET A 815 14.37 20.37 22.03
CA MET A 815 15.56 19.72 22.61
C MET A 815 15.79 18.31 22.05
N HIS A 816 14.73 17.54 21.75
CA HIS A 816 14.89 16.21 21.16
C HIS A 816 15.32 16.24 19.69
N PHE A 817 14.97 17.28 18.92
CA PHE A 817 15.43 17.45 17.55
C PHE A 817 16.94 17.77 17.47
N GLU A 818 17.48 18.49 18.45
CA GLU A 818 18.93 18.72 18.56
C GLU A 818 19.68 17.47 19.08
N PHE A 819 19.07 16.68 19.97
CA PHE A 819 19.64 15.43 20.48
C PHE A 819 19.73 14.33 19.41
N GLU A 820 18.74 14.21 18.51
CA GLU A 820 18.81 13.31 17.36
C GLU A 820 19.91 13.74 16.36
N GLY A 821 20.14 15.05 16.20
CA GLY A 821 21.22 15.59 15.36
C GLY A 821 22.62 15.33 15.94
N PHE A 822 22.78 15.48 17.26
CA PHE A 822 24.07 15.29 17.93
C PHE A 822 24.50 13.82 17.97
N PHE A 823 23.55 12.90 18.21
CA PHE A 823 23.83 11.46 18.23
C PHE A 823 24.13 10.89 16.83
N LEU A 824 23.51 11.44 15.77
CA LEU A 824 23.87 11.09 14.39
C LEU A 824 25.29 11.56 14.02
N CYS A 825 25.75 12.69 14.55
CA CYS A 825 27.11 13.20 14.31
C CYS A 825 28.19 12.35 14.99
N VAL A 826 27.92 11.82 16.19
CA VAL A 826 28.83 10.91 16.91
C VAL A 826 28.85 9.51 16.26
N LEU A 827 27.70 8.98 15.82
CA LEU A 827 27.60 7.66 15.17
C LEU A 827 28.15 7.62 13.73
N THR A 828 28.37 8.77 13.09
CA THR A 828 28.97 8.86 11.74
C THR A 828 30.47 9.14 11.74
N GLY A 829 31.11 9.19 12.92
CA GLY A 829 32.57 9.24 13.06
C GLY A 829 33.23 10.53 12.58
N LYS A 830 32.52 11.67 12.57
CA LYS A 830 33.07 12.95 12.09
C LYS A 830 33.74 13.83 13.15
N LEU A 831 33.82 13.40 14.41
CA LEU A 831 34.53 14.12 15.48
C LEU A 831 35.32 13.12 16.35
N SER A 832 36.60 13.42 16.60
CA SER A 832 37.47 12.67 17.51
C SER A 832 37.25 13.08 18.98
N PRO A 833 37.39 12.16 19.96
CA PRO A 833 37.05 12.39 21.36
C PRO A 833 38.17 13.11 22.12
N SER A 834 38.58 14.28 21.66
CA SER A 834 39.55 15.11 22.37
C SER A 834 39.38 16.58 22.02
N GLU A 835 38.26 17.15 22.40
CA GLU A 835 38.13 18.57 22.75
C GLU A 835 36.86 18.71 23.58
N SER A 836 37.05 19.03 24.85
CA SER A 836 36.01 19.34 25.81
C SER A 836 35.38 20.70 25.49
N VAL A 837 34.13 20.93 25.92
CA VAL A 837 33.73 22.04 26.83
C VAL A 837 32.21 22.32 26.76
N VAL A 838 31.63 22.39 27.98
CA VAL A 838 30.32 22.85 28.49
C VAL A 838 29.10 21.95 28.25
#